data_AF-R6F4I0-F1
#
_entry.id   AF-R6F4I0-F1
#
_cell.length_a   1.000
_cell.length_b   1.000
_cell.length_c   1.000
_cell.angle_alpha   90.00
_cell.angle_beta   90.00
_cell.angle_gamma   90.00
#
_symmetry.space_group_name_H-M   'P 1'
#
loop_
_entity.id
_entity.type
_entity.pdbx_description
1 polymer ?
#
loop_
_entity_poly.entity_id
_entity_poly.type
_entity_poly.pdbx_seq_one_letter_code
_entity_poly.pdbx_strand_id
1 'polypeptide(L)'
;MANFSRKTLTLAAGLVLSVMSANAQQMREGYVEAGKNTGSENFHTLIQGWTPGSQITADDNFYISRVKPRARFRNEATQVRLDLNAKNDKKLIAWIPVNNPDFNALPNGVFDSEVFSMWSYVTHWGDWTAPLGRIPAAFLDIAHKNGVGVSGVASIPNASLSASWAACLKGLAGLDVDKVSKFFQYYGIDGMGYNSEFYGGGPYVKGVRTFHAALVKKMKPVNPVFENFWYDGTNDFGQISFDGGLGNHNKETFGDKDNVRTSLFFNYNWNRGQLGPSVAFAEKLGRDPLDIYCGVNMQGGEPRGTSWSLLPDQRVSIGLWGAHSYNMFWESRAELGSSDEMKQFAYLRRTECYFGGGNRNPVITPSIVDKHQYTAYNPTWHGMAAFMTARSPLSWDLAEEPFITYFNLGNGKFFNLNGERKTSTPWYNVGMQDYLPTWHFWFANKLLGRTAADVPAEGLDAQFVWDDAYFGGSTLKISGTTANEYLHLFKTKYALKKGDVITVRYKLNEGATDLDLVLSAEGSEDKGVAYNLCKADRVADVNDWVKQTFTVGSDFDGKTLALVALNFKNAKNVDLMLGEFSIVRGNYATPATPVIDAANTKMLYNSKAGMDAKIIFNMPNNKAAGEPCYNLDVKTSHFRLYAQEEGKEPMLMGTTTSWAGLYYSIPVEKVNSKVRLGVSAVALDHKTESEIAWSNYMEPATYVYNDDIQSNKKTIKPNEEFTLSYIDPEHPAAKWEIVKDDAVVKSGEGNSWTVKLPETGSYDLKVTGNEYGEDGAAKQTTRTFASYIQITSEGTGALPEIYSLTANGSKDEVSIKTGESVKMAYTGRAADGAGSQGLDLQEKRFGVAAADLGLVGKKSFSISFWLKINNLKEGKSATLFNVYNKQDGWPKTDWGWTWSQISPNGGSEGITFRGSDDTSNKELQYKYDNTKFPVGNWVHVTLAFDYNDSGQLRSDMYMNGVKQTVTEWKRLQGGNLVFGPATYEPTYQGDVYSITNGMYLCIGGPLFDRYGLDGVIDNVVVWDKVVTAEDVKAAMGDLNANNLPEGVKAFWDFEKQATDNCFSAAGSLAGTKAGMQDMVAGGGEGQATLQWIEPTYIAGSPFVSGETYKVETKPSWTSKNATFADITGNGEEGSANVSFRTGGDYDVTLTLSNALGKAEKTFSVIKVAYPTGVDAVEGAEMKAYTVGEDAIVEFAEAGAYEVSVYTTAGEQVARKAAQLNAGNVVNVHLAKAGIYVLNVKKDGKTVRTVKLIRK
;
A
#
# COMPACT_ATOMS: atom_id res chain seq x y z
N MET A 1 -28.42 -14.04 -11.21
CA MET A 1 -27.17 -13.29 -11.43
C MET A 1 -27.45 -11.98 -12.16
N ALA A 2 -28.23 -11.08 -11.55
CA ALA A 2 -28.51 -9.75 -12.09
C ALA A 2 -28.69 -8.77 -10.92
N ASN A 3 -28.16 -7.55 -11.10
CA ASN A 3 -28.30 -6.34 -10.30
C ASN A 3 -27.50 -6.26 -8.98
N PHE A 4 -26.36 -5.55 -9.02
CA PHE A 4 -26.22 -4.19 -8.48
C PHE A 4 -24.87 -3.61 -8.94
N SER A 5 -24.82 -2.98 -10.11
CA SER A 5 -23.68 -2.16 -10.54
C SER A 5 -23.91 -0.72 -10.09
N ARG A 6 -23.32 -0.31 -8.97
CA ARG A 6 -23.06 1.11 -8.70
C ARG A 6 -21.73 1.45 -9.34
N LYS A 7 -21.82 2.14 -10.47
CA LYS A 7 -20.71 2.67 -11.26
C LYS A 7 -19.75 3.46 -10.38
N THR A 8 -18.47 3.17 -10.58
CA THR A 8 -17.28 3.76 -9.99
C THR A 8 -17.26 5.28 -10.23
N LEU A 9 -17.52 6.06 -9.18
CA LEU A 9 -17.19 7.48 -9.10
C LEU A 9 -15.91 7.58 -8.28
N THR A 10 -14.78 7.44 -8.95
CA THR A 10 -13.44 7.57 -8.36
C THR A 10 -13.25 9.02 -7.89
N LEU A 11 -12.88 9.20 -6.62
CA LEU A 11 -12.52 10.50 -6.05
C LEU A 11 -11.29 11.07 -6.78
N ALA A 12 -11.48 11.96 -7.74
CA ALA A 12 -10.43 12.87 -8.22
C ALA A 12 -10.59 14.21 -7.48
N ALA A 13 -9.77 14.50 -6.48
CA ALA A 13 -9.68 15.84 -5.86
C ALA A 13 -9.37 16.90 -6.93
N GLY A 14 -9.76 18.17 -6.69
CA GLY A 14 -9.62 19.29 -7.63
C GLY A 14 -8.29 19.26 -8.40
N LEU A 15 -8.38 18.93 -9.68
CA LEU A 15 -7.24 18.66 -10.53
C LEU A 15 -6.60 19.99 -10.94
N VAL A 16 -5.55 20.40 -10.24
CA VAL A 16 -4.57 21.39 -10.72
C VAL A 16 -3.72 20.73 -11.81
N LEU A 17 -3.42 21.43 -12.92
CA LEU A 17 -2.45 20.93 -13.91
C LEU A 17 -1.08 21.15 -13.33
N SER A 18 -0.51 20.12 -12.74
CA SER A 18 0.79 20.19 -12.10
C SER A 18 1.71 19.22 -12.80
N VAL A 19 2.91 19.64 -13.18
CA VAL A 19 3.98 18.72 -13.56
C VAL A 19 4.50 18.11 -12.26
N MET A 20 3.75 17.20 -11.64
CA MET A 20 4.08 16.68 -10.31
C MET A 20 4.85 15.36 -10.40
N SER A 21 6.05 15.35 -9.82
CA SER A 21 6.50 14.24 -8.97
C SER A 21 6.02 14.54 -7.54
N ALA A 22 4.74 14.24 -7.25
CA ALA A 22 4.21 14.27 -5.89
C ALA A 22 4.67 13.03 -5.13
N ASN A 23 5.97 12.95 -4.83
CA ASN A 23 6.49 11.88 -4.00
C ASN A 23 6.33 12.26 -2.54
N ALA A 24 5.89 11.30 -1.73
CA ALA A 24 6.07 11.41 -0.30
C ALA A 24 7.57 11.56 0.01
N GLN A 25 7.93 12.32 1.05
CA GLN A 25 9.31 12.31 1.52
C GLN A 25 9.68 10.88 1.92
N GLN A 26 10.86 10.44 1.50
CA GLN A 26 11.32 9.07 1.67
C GLN A 26 12.73 9.05 2.25
N MET A 27 13.15 7.89 2.75
CA MET A 27 14.51 7.66 3.19
C MET A 27 15.50 7.97 2.05
N ARG A 28 16.57 8.70 2.38
CA ARG A 28 17.68 9.01 1.47
C ARG A 28 18.97 8.38 1.95
N GLU A 29 19.94 8.26 1.04
CA GLU A 29 21.30 7.85 1.39
C GLU A 29 21.86 8.74 2.51
N GLY A 30 22.54 8.12 3.48
CA GLY A 30 23.12 8.82 4.63
C GLY A 30 22.16 9.09 5.80
N TYR A 31 20.85 8.80 5.68
CA TYR A 31 19.93 8.94 6.82
C TYR A 31 20.28 7.97 7.95
N VAL A 32 20.56 6.72 7.60
CA VAL A 32 20.92 5.63 8.52
C VAL A 32 22.17 4.93 8.01
N GLU A 33 23.22 4.88 8.83
CA GLU A 33 24.49 4.25 8.47
C GLU A 33 24.59 2.80 8.97
N ALA A 34 24.76 1.85 8.04
CA ALA A 34 24.99 0.45 8.37
C ALA A 34 26.34 0.23 9.09
N GLY A 35 27.38 0.97 8.69
CA GLY A 35 28.74 0.88 9.23
C GLY A 35 29.75 0.17 8.32
N LYS A 36 31.01 0.12 8.76
CA LYS A 36 32.12 -0.49 8.01
C LYS A 36 32.12 -2.02 8.14
N ASN A 37 32.63 -2.71 7.11
CA ASN A 37 32.78 -4.18 7.08
C ASN A 37 31.46 -4.96 7.26
N THR A 38 30.33 -4.36 6.90
CA THR A 38 29.00 -4.92 7.13
C THR A 38 28.55 -5.88 6.03
N GLY A 39 29.20 -5.89 4.86
CA GLY A 39 28.99 -6.90 3.82
C GLY A 39 29.32 -8.32 4.30
N SER A 40 28.60 -9.31 3.78
CA SER A 40 28.71 -10.72 4.23
C SER A 40 30.12 -11.31 4.09
N GLU A 41 30.88 -10.93 3.06
CA GLU A 41 32.28 -11.33 2.86
C GLU A 41 33.25 -10.72 3.90
N ASN A 42 32.80 -9.70 4.64
CA ASN A 42 33.56 -9.01 5.69
C ASN A 42 33.04 -9.30 7.10
N PHE A 43 32.03 -10.17 7.25
CA PHE A 43 31.43 -10.47 8.55
C PHE A 43 32.45 -10.95 9.60
N HIS A 44 33.42 -11.78 9.21
CA HIS A 44 34.51 -12.19 10.11
C HIS A 44 35.30 -11.00 10.68
N THR A 45 35.61 -10.01 9.84
CA THR A 45 36.30 -8.77 10.24
C THR A 45 35.42 -7.90 11.12
N LEU A 46 34.12 -7.79 10.82
CA LEU A 46 33.16 -7.09 11.65
C LEU A 46 33.15 -7.66 13.07
N ILE A 47 33.02 -8.98 13.22
CA ILE A 47 33.03 -9.65 14.52
C ILE A 47 34.37 -9.47 15.22
N GLN A 48 35.50 -9.50 14.51
CA GLN A 48 36.81 -9.28 15.11
C GLN A 48 36.94 -7.87 15.70
N GLY A 49 36.45 -6.85 14.99
CA GLY A 49 36.48 -5.45 15.42
C GLY A 49 35.42 -5.07 16.47
N TRP A 50 34.29 -5.75 16.51
CA TRP A 50 33.23 -5.50 17.49
C TRP A 50 33.63 -6.00 18.89
N THR A 51 33.21 -5.34 19.95
CA THR A 51 33.31 -5.84 21.33
C THR A 51 31.91 -5.87 21.94
N PRO A 52 31.55 -6.84 22.81
CA PRO A 52 30.22 -6.90 23.39
C PRO A 52 29.73 -5.55 23.96
N GLY A 53 28.66 -5.02 23.38
CA GLY A 53 28.03 -3.76 23.76
C GLY A 53 28.61 -2.49 23.12
N SER A 54 29.67 -2.57 22.31
CA SER A 54 30.14 -1.43 21.52
C SER A 54 29.24 -1.16 20.32
N GLN A 55 29.06 0.11 19.96
CA GLN A 55 28.37 0.52 18.74
C GLN A 55 29.23 0.24 17.49
N ILE A 56 28.61 -0.25 16.41
CA ILE A 56 29.22 -0.26 15.06
C ILE A 56 29.11 1.15 14.45
N THR A 57 27.93 1.76 14.54
CA THR A 57 27.67 3.15 14.21
C THR A 57 26.78 3.81 15.27
N ALA A 58 26.66 5.13 15.22
CA ALA A 58 25.69 5.86 16.03
C ALA A 58 24.22 5.43 15.76
N ASP A 59 23.97 4.84 14.58
CA ASP A 59 22.64 4.41 14.13
C ASP A 59 22.32 2.95 14.51
N ASP A 60 23.11 2.33 15.41
CA ASP A 60 22.93 0.93 15.83
C ASP A 60 21.51 0.60 16.33
N ASN A 61 20.80 1.56 16.93
CA ASN A 61 19.43 1.36 17.38
C ASN A 61 18.43 1.10 16.24
N PHE A 62 18.78 1.35 14.97
CA PHE A 62 18.00 0.91 13.80
C PHE A 62 18.23 -0.56 13.44
N TYR A 63 19.23 -1.22 14.01
CA TYR A 63 19.63 -2.60 13.70
C TYR A 63 19.59 -3.55 14.90
N ILE A 64 19.33 -3.03 16.10
CA ILE A 64 19.13 -3.84 17.31
C ILE A 64 17.65 -4.17 17.46
N SER A 65 17.28 -5.44 17.29
CA SER A 65 15.92 -5.89 17.62
C SER A 65 15.62 -5.67 19.10
N ARG A 66 14.45 -5.09 19.39
CA ARG A 66 13.94 -4.82 20.75
C ARG A 66 12.78 -5.73 21.13
N VAL A 67 12.42 -6.68 20.26
CA VAL A 67 11.45 -7.74 20.52
C VAL A 67 12.15 -9.08 20.67
N LYS A 68 11.84 -9.80 21.74
CA LYS A 68 12.40 -11.14 21.97
C LYS A 68 11.76 -12.16 21.02
N PRO A 69 12.54 -13.04 20.37
CA PRO A 69 11.99 -14.11 19.53
C PRO A 69 11.03 -15.01 20.31
N ARG A 70 9.79 -15.15 19.82
CA ARG A 70 8.79 -16.00 20.44
C ARG A 70 8.87 -17.45 19.97
N ALA A 71 8.65 -18.37 20.89
CA ALA A 71 8.33 -19.75 20.54
C ALA A 71 6.89 -19.85 20.01
N ARG A 72 6.66 -20.79 19.10
CA ARG A 72 5.33 -21.14 18.60
C ARG A 72 4.81 -22.40 19.28
N PHE A 73 3.50 -22.54 19.36
CA PHE A 73 2.86 -23.75 19.88
C PHE A 73 1.93 -24.38 18.84
N ARG A 74 1.56 -25.63 19.09
CA ARG A 74 0.59 -26.40 18.29
C ARG A 74 -0.64 -26.69 19.15
N ASN A 75 -1.82 -26.44 18.58
CA ASN A 75 -3.10 -26.98 19.06
C ASN A 75 -3.76 -27.66 17.85
N GLU A 76 -3.76 -29.00 17.84
CA GLU A 76 -4.27 -29.78 16.69
C GLU A 76 -5.79 -29.66 16.54
N ALA A 77 -6.53 -29.53 17.65
CA ALA A 77 -7.98 -29.40 17.64
C ALA A 77 -8.47 -28.11 16.96
N THR A 78 -7.65 -27.05 16.93
CA THR A 78 -7.96 -25.80 16.22
C THR A 78 -7.49 -25.78 14.75
N GLN A 79 -6.91 -26.87 14.22
CA GLN A 79 -6.45 -26.90 12.83
C GLN A 79 -7.61 -27.13 11.86
N VAL A 80 -7.51 -26.53 10.68
CA VAL A 80 -8.36 -26.87 9.53
C VAL A 80 -8.06 -28.28 9.04
N ARG A 81 -6.76 -28.58 8.88
CA ARG A 81 -6.24 -29.90 8.47
C ARG A 81 -5.83 -30.71 9.69
N LEU A 82 -6.64 -31.70 10.06
CA LEU A 82 -6.42 -32.55 11.23
C LEU A 82 -5.42 -33.70 10.95
N ASP A 83 -5.11 -33.95 9.68
CA ASP A 83 -4.12 -34.93 9.23
C ASP A 83 -2.66 -34.47 9.39
N LEU A 84 -2.45 -33.17 9.64
CA LEU A 84 -1.13 -32.58 9.88
C LEU A 84 -0.81 -32.54 11.38
N ASN A 85 0.32 -33.11 11.77
CA ASN A 85 0.85 -33.17 13.13
C ASN A 85 2.35 -32.81 13.14
N ALA A 86 2.98 -32.84 14.32
CA ALA A 86 4.39 -32.45 14.48
C ALA A 86 5.37 -33.21 13.55
N LYS A 87 5.03 -34.41 13.07
CA LYS A 87 5.91 -35.23 12.22
C LYS A 87 5.90 -34.86 10.74
N ASN A 88 4.78 -34.29 10.25
CA ASN A 88 4.54 -34.06 8.82
C ASN A 88 4.13 -32.62 8.48
N ASP A 89 3.96 -31.74 9.47
CA ASP A 89 3.65 -30.33 9.24
C ASP A 89 4.87 -29.56 8.75
N LYS A 90 4.90 -29.29 7.45
CA LYS A 90 6.07 -28.76 6.75
C LYS A 90 6.49 -27.39 7.26
N LYS A 91 7.80 -27.17 7.33
CA LYS A 91 8.38 -25.84 7.55
C LYS A 91 8.46 -25.07 6.22
N LEU A 92 8.64 -23.76 6.31
CA LEU A 92 8.83 -22.91 5.15
C LEU A 92 9.91 -21.87 5.41
N ILE A 93 10.94 -21.85 4.57
CA ILE A 93 11.85 -20.72 4.47
C ILE A 93 11.43 -19.83 3.30
N ALA A 94 11.14 -18.57 3.60
CA ALA A 94 11.03 -17.51 2.62
C ALA A 94 12.45 -16.95 2.40
N TRP A 95 13.20 -17.53 1.44
CA TRP A 95 14.58 -17.13 1.17
C TRP A 95 14.62 -16.07 0.06
N ILE A 96 14.04 -14.92 0.37
CA ILE A 96 13.70 -13.87 -0.60
C ILE A 96 14.04 -12.47 -0.03
N PRO A 97 14.29 -11.46 -0.89
CA PRO A 97 14.44 -10.07 -0.45
C PRO A 97 13.22 -9.52 0.28
N VAL A 98 13.44 -8.61 1.21
CA VAL A 98 12.39 -7.74 1.78
C VAL A 98 12.46 -6.36 1.15
N ASN A 99 11.33 -5.88 0.66
CA ASN A 99 11.10 -4.54 0.12
C ASN A 99 12.14 -4.17 -0.95
N ASN A 100 12.47 -2.88 -1.11
CA ASN A 100 13.57 -2.42 -1.96
C ASN A 100 14.93 -2.59 -1.24
N PRO A 101 15.97 -3.16 -1.91
CA PRO A 101 17.33 -3.25 -1.37
C PRO A 101 17.90 -1.96 -0.76
N ASP A 102 17.57 -0.79 -1.29
CA ASP A 102 18.19 0.49 -0.91
C ASP A 102 17.95 0.85 0.57
N PHE A 103 16.81 0.47 1.11
CA PHE A 103 16.41 0.74 2.49
C PHE A 103 15.91 -0.50 3.23
N ASN A 104 15.65 -1.60 2.51
CA ASN A 104 15.16 -2.86 3.03
C ASN A 104 13.91 -2.58 3.90
N ALA A 105 13.92 -2.95 5.18
CA ALA A 105 12.82 -2.71 6.10
C ALA A 105 13.05 -1.55 7.09
N LEU A 106 13.96 -0.62 6.80
CA LEU A 106 14.09 0.59 7.61
C LEU A 106 12.80 1.45 7.54
N PRO A 107 12.45 2.19 8.60
CA PRO A 107 11.29 3.08 8.56
C PRO A 107 11.38 4.08 7.40
N ASN A 108 10.26 4.38 6.77
CA ASN A 108 10.21 5.21 5.56
C ASN A 108 8.93 6.06 5.53
N GLY A 109 8.89 7.11 4.71
CA GLY A 109 7.69 7.92 4.45
C GLY A 109 6.91 7.45 3.22
N VAL A 110 7.12 6.22 2.74
CA VAL A 110 6.48 5.66 1.54
C VAL A 110 5.38 4.67 1.93
N PHE A 111 4.14 4.94 1.49
CA PHE A 111 2.99 4.07 1.77
C PHE A 111 3.11 2.70 1.10
N ASP A 112 3.50 2.67 -0.19
CA ASP A 112 3.74 1.43 -0.95
C ASP A 112 5.06 0.76 -0.52
N SER A 113 5.06 0.27 0.71
CA SER A 113 6.14 -0.51 1.33
C SER A 113 5.67 -1.91 1.70
N GLU A 114 6.57 -2.87 1.79
CA GLU A 114 6.19 -4.28 1.98
C GLU A 114 5.67 -4.56 3.39
N VAL A 115 4.41 -5.01 3.50
CA VAL A 115 3.73 -5.31 4.77
C VAL A 115 3.23 -6.77 4.80
N PHE A 116 4.16 -7.72 4.69
CA PHE A 116 3.84 -9.15 4.70
C PHE A 116 2.96 -9.52 5.92
N SER A 117 1.90 -10.29 5.68
CA SER A 117 0.86 -10.58 6.70
C SER A 117 0.64 -12.07 6.97
N MET A 118 1.26 -12.96 6.19
CA MET A 118 1.05 -14.43 6.26
C MET A 118 2.10 -15.14 7.14
N TRP A 119 2.57 -14.49 8.20
CA TRP A 119 3.63 -14.99 9.10
C TRP A 119 3.33 -16.36 9.69
N SER A 120 2.06 -16.71 9.88
CA SER A 120 1.63 -18.00 10.44
C SER A 120 2.09 -19.22 9.62
N TYR A 121 2.46 -19.03 8.35
CA TYR A 121 2.95 -20.09 7.47
C TYR A 121 4.48 -20.09 7.27
N VAL A 122 5.15 -18.98 7.52
CA VAL A 122 6.62 -18.86 7.40
C VAL A 122 7.28 -19.32 8.70
N THR A 123 8.29 -20.18 8.65
CA THR A 123 9.07 -20.56 9.85
C THR A 123 10.39 -19.79 9.95
N HIS A 124 10.99 -19.48 8.80
CA HIS A 124 12.22 -18.69 8.72
C HIS A 124 12.18 -17.76 7.52
N TRP A 125 12.78 -16.58 7.65
CA TRP A 125 13.00 -15.65 6.54
C TRP A 125 14.51 -15.50 6.31
N GLY A 126 14.96 -15.88 5.13
CA GLY A 126 16.32 -15.59 4.68
C GLY A 126 16.29 -14.29 3.89
N ASP A 127 16.66 -13.17 4.50
CA ASP A 127 16.58 -11.87 3.83
C ASP A 127 17.75 -11.72 2.87
N TRP A 128 17.45 -11.97 1.59
CA TRP A 128 18.45 -12.09 0.53
C TRP A 128 19.27 -10.82 0.30
N THR A 129 18.70 -9.65 0.62
CA THR A 129 19.36 -8.36 0.43
C THR A 129 20.04 -7.85 1.71
N ALA A 130 19.86 -8.53 2.85
CA ALA A 130 20.57 -8.20 4.07
C ALA A 130 21.85 -9.04 4.25
N PRO A 131 22.96 -8.43 4.69
CA PRO A 131 24.17 -9.16 5.01
C PRO A 131 24.02 -9.98 6.31
N LEU A 132 24.94 -10.93 6.52
CA LEU A 132 24.95 -11.83 7.69
C LEU A 132 24.90 -11.14 9.07
N GLY A 133 25.29 -9.86 9.17
CA GLY A 133 25.45 -9.16 10.45
C GLY A 133 24.62 -7.90 10.65
N ARG A 134 23.95 -7.37 9.62
CA ARG A 134 23.20 -6.11 9.71
C ARG A 134 21.87 -6.22 8.99
N ILE A 135 20.84 -6.56 9.76
CA ILE A 135 19.45 -6.66 9.31
C ILE A 135 18.66 -5.56 10.02
N PRO A 136 17.80 -4.78 9.33
CA PRO A 136 16.98 -3.76 9.99
C PRO A 136 16.16 -4.30 11.17
N ALA A 137 16.23 -3.63 12.31
CA ALA A 137 15.58 -4.05 13.54
C ALA A 137 14.06 -4.15 13.41
N ALA A 138 13.43 -3.27 12.64
CA ALA A 138 11.99 -3.27 12.43
C ALA A 138 11.50 -4.60 11.82
N PHE A 139 12.28 -5.21 10.92
CA PHE A 139 11.96 -6.51 10.33
C PHE A 139 12.17 -7.66 11.31
N LEU A 140 13.29 -7.64 12.04
CA LEU A 140 13.56 -8.61 13.11
C LEU A 140 12.45 -8.56 14.16
N ASP A 141 12.02 -7.36 14.56
CA ASP A 141 10.99 -7.16 15.58
C ASP A 141 9.64 -7.80 15.19
N ILE A 142 9.18 -7.60 13.95
CA ILE A 142 7.91 -8.20 13.50
C ILE A 142 8.03 -9.72 13.30
N ALA A 143 9.18 -10.21 12.83
CA ALA A 143 9.43 -11.64 12.69
C ALA A 143 9.49 -12.34 14.06
N HIS A 144 10.24 -11.77 15.01
CA HIS A 144 10.33 -12.24 16.39
C HIS A 144 8.99 -12.23 17.11
N LYS A 145 8.19 -11.16 16.92
CA LYS A 145 6.81 -11.06 17.41
C LYS A 145 5.97 -12.25 16.94
N ASN A 146 6.16 -12.67 15.68
CA ASN A 146 5.47 -13.80 15.08
C ASN A 146 6.14 -15.16 15.29
N GLY A 147 7.29 -15.23 15.97
CA GLY A 147 8.07 -16.46 16.14
C GLY A 147 8.64 -17.02 14.84
N VAL A 148 9.08 -16.13 13.94
CA VAL A 148 9.81 -16.44 12.70
C VAL A 148 11.26 -16.05 12.90
N GLY A 149 12.19 -16.96 12.58
CA GLY A 149 13.61 -16.64 12.58
C GLY A 149 14.00 -15.84 11.34
N VAL A 150 14.97 -14.95 11.45
CA VAL A 150 15.52 -14.17 10.36
C VAL A 150 17.04 -14.31 10.28
N SER A 151 17.53 -14.53 9.07
CA SER A 151 18.98 -14.54 8.77
C SER A 151 19.28 -13.74 7.52
N GLY A 152 20.39 -13.00 7.51
CA GLY A 152 20.97 -12.46 6.28
C GLY A 152 21.66 -13.55 5.46
N VAL A 153 22.12 -13.19 4.26
CA VAL A 153 22.64 -14.16 3.29
C VAL A 153 24.09 -13.86 2.90
N ALA A 154 24.93 -14.89 2.95
CA ALA A 154 26.21 -14.91 2.26
C ALA A 154 25.98 -15.34 0.81
N SER A 155 25.87 -14.36 -0.08
CA SER A 155 25.60 -14.56 -1.51
C SER A 155 26.89 -14.95 -2.28
N ILE A 156 27.40 -16.17 -2.05
CA ILE A 156 28.64 -16.65 -2.68
C ILE A 156 28.32 -17.14 -4.11
N PRO A 157 28.83 -16.48 -5.15
CA PRO A 157 28.40 -16.73 -6.53
C PRO A 157 28.99 -18.03 -7.09
N ASN A 158 28.25 -18.67 -8.02
CA ASN A 158 28.66 -19.84 -8.81
C ASN A 158 29.99 -19.66 -9.57
N ALA A 159 31.11 -19.83 -8.85
CA ALA A 159 32.45 -19.56 -9.34
C ALA A 159 33.54 -20.25 -8.51
N SER A 160 34.79 -20.11 -8.96
CA SER A 160 35.95 -20.35 -8.09
C SER A 160 35.87 -19.41 -6.89
N LEU A 161 36.10 -19.95 -5.69
CA LEU A 161 36.04 -19.15 -4.47
C LEU A 161 37.00 -17.95 -4.56
N SER A 162 36.45 -16.73 -4.47
CA SER A 162 37.24 -15.49 -4.54
C SER A 162 38.13 -15.34 -3.31
N ALA A 163 39.15 -14.47 -3.40
CA ALA A 163 40.04 -14.20 -2.27
C ALA A 163 39.29 -13.65 -1.04
N SER A 164 38.30 -12.77 -1.23
CA SER A 164 37.49 -12.22 -0.14
C SER A 164 36.63 -13.29 0.53
N TRP A 165 35.97 -14.15 -0.23
CA TRP A 165 35.19 -15.24 0.33
C TRP A 165 36.05 -16.33 0.99
N ALA A 166 37.20 -16.65 0.42
CA ALA A 166 38.18 -17.55 1.05
C ALA A 166 38.67 -17.00 2.40
N ALA A 167 38.95 -15.69 2.47
CA ALA A 167 39.29 -15.02 3.72
C ALA A 167 38.13 -15.07 4.72
N CYS A 168 36.90 -14.82 4.27
CA CYS A 168 35.70 -14.89 5.10
C CYS A 168 35.50 -16.29 5.71
N LEU A 169 35.46 -17.34 4.88
CA LEU A 169 35.24 -18.71 5.34
C LEU A 169 36.38 -19.18 6.27
N LYS A 170 37.63 -18.80 5.97
CA LYS A 170 38.77 -19.05 6.86
C LYS A 170 38.63 -18.30 8.20
N GLY A 171 38.23 -17.04 8.14
CA GLY A 171 38.03 -16.18 9.31
C GLY A 171 36.94 -16.72 10.23
N LEU A 172 35.79 -17.10 9.66
CA LEU A 172 34.66 -17.73 10.36
C LEU A 172 35.11 -18.95 11.18
N ALA A 173 35.92 -19.82 10.59
CA ALA A 173 36.44 -21.01 11.25
C ALA A 173 37.27 -20.72 12.52
N GLY A 174 37.84 -19.52 12.62
CA GLY A 174 38.65 -19.07 13.76
C GLY A 174 37.93 -18.09 14.69
N LEU A 175 36.65 -17.78 14.46
CA LEU A 175 35.90 -16.88 15.34
C LEU A 175 35.59 -17.54 16.68
N ASP A 176 35.62 -16.73 17.73
CA ASP A 176 35.11 -17.10 19.04
C ASP A 176 33.57 -17.20 18.99
N VAL A 177 33.06 -18.43 19.14
CA VAL A 177 31.63 -18.74 19.11
C VAL A 177 30.87 -17.99 20.21
N ASP A 178 31.48 -17.76 21.37
CA ASP A 178 30.83 -16.99 22.43
C ASP A 178 30.64 -15.54 22.00
N LYS A 179 31.64 -14.95 21.34
CA LYS A 179 31.56 -13.60 20.78
C LYS A 179 30.47 -13.49 19.71
N VAL A 180 30.40 -14.45 18.77
CA VAL A 180 29.35 -14.46 17.73
C VAL A 180 27.97 -14.64 18.36
N SER A 181 27.83 -15.56 19.33
CA SER A 181 26.55 -15.79 20.00
C SER A 181 26.04 -14.54 20.73
N LYS A 182 26.94 -13.73 21.31
CA LYS A 182 26.60 -12.43 21.91
C LYS A 182 26.21 -11.41 20.86
N PHE A 183 26.92 -11.36 19.73
CA PHE A 183 26.56 -10.48 18.62
C PHE A 183 25.15 -10.79 18.09
N PHE A 184 24.85 -12.07 17.84
CA PHE A 184 23.53 -12.50 17.39
C PHE A 184 22.43 -12.23 18.40
N GLN A 185 22.65 -12.45 19.69
CA GLN A 185 21.67 -12.08 20.71
C GLN A 185 21.47 -10.56 20.80
N TYR A 186 22.55 -9.78 20.68
CA TYR A 186 22.51 -8.33 20.82
C TYR A 186 21.78 -7.66 19.65
N TYR A 187 22.02 -8.08 18.41
CA TYR A 187 21.32 -7.52 17.24
C TYR A 187 20.01 -8.26 16.91
N GLY A 188 19.80 -9.46 17.45
CA GLY A 188 18.60 -10.27 17.21
C GLY A 188 18.66 -11.09 15.92
N ILE A 189 19.82 -11.67 15.59
CA ILE A 189 20.02 -12.48 14.39
C ILE A 189 19.79 -13.96 14.70
N ASP A 190 18.94 -14.63 13.92
CA ASP A 190 18.49 -16.00 14.20
C ASP A 190 19.21 -17.07 13.37
N GLY A 191 20.27 -16.71 12.65
CA GLY A 191 21.02 -17.68 11.89
C GLY A 191 21.92 -17.09 10.81
N MET A 192 22.52 -17.98 10.03
CA MET A 192 23.36 -17.64 8.88
C MET A 192 22.87 -18.38 7.65
N GLY A 193 22.51 -17.66 6.59
CA GLY A 193 22.21 -18.22 5.28
C GLY A 193 23.42 -18.19 4.35
N TYR A 194 23.63 -19.26 3.58
CA TYR A 194 24.70 -19.35 2.58
C TYR A 194 24.12 -19.73 1.23
N ASN A 195 24.12 -18.81 0.27
CA ASN A 195 24.04 -19.19 -1.14
C ASN A 195 25.40 -19.79 -1.53
N SER A 196 25.60 -21.07 -1.27
CA SER A 196 26.87 -21.77 -1.42
C SER A 196 27.01 -22.37 -2.81
N GLU A 197 27.42 -21.55 -3.77
CA GLU A 197 27.69 -21.97 -5.14
C GLU A 197 29.18 -21.80 -5.46
N PHE A 198 30.07 -22.66 -4.96
CA PHE A 198 31.50 -22.47 -5.24
C PHE A 198 32.29 -23.77 -5.34
N TYR A 199 33.40 -23.69 -6.07
CA TYR A 199 34.44 -24.72 -6.08
C TYR A 199 35.77 -24.19 -5.54
N GLY A 200 36.64 -25.09 -5.11
CA GLY A 200 37.95 -24.75 -4.52
C GLY A 200 37.91 -24.41 -3.02
N GLY A 201 36.77 -24.62 -2.34
CA GLY A 201 36.61 -24.26 -0.92
C GLY A 201 37.00 -25.32 0.09
N GLY A 202 37.51 -26.48 -0.35
CA GLY A 202 37.86 -27.62 0.50
C GLY A 202 38.67 -27.29 1.76
N PRO A 203 39.70 -26.41 1.70
CA PRO A 203 40.48 -26.02 2.88
C PRO A 203 39.66 -25.31 3.97
N TYR A 204 38.50 -24.73 3.65
CA TYR A 204 37.75 -23.84 4.55
C TYR A 204 36.47 -24.46 5.09
N VAL A 205 35.74 -25.25 4.28
CA VAL A 205 34.40 -25.78 4.61
C VAL A 205 34.40 -26.64 5.89
N LYS A 206 35.47 -27.40 6.16
CA LYS A 206 35.59 -28.14 7.44
C LYS A 206 35.56 -27.22 8.67
N GLY A 207 36.30 -26.11 8.62
CA GLY A 207 36.36 -25.16 9.72
C GLY A 207 35.01 -24.47 9.97
N VAL A 208 34.34 -24.05 8.89
CA VAL A 208 33.01 -23.42 8.94
C VAL A 208 31.97 -24.38 9.56
N ARG A 209 31.97 -25.66 9.18
CA ARG A 209 31.09 -26.68 9.78
C ARG A 209 31.32 -26.89 11.27
N THR A 210 32.58 -26.91 11.71
CA THR A 210 32.90 -27.01 13.15
C THR A 210 32.37 -25.80 13.90
N PHE A 211 32.55 -24.60 13.34
CA PHE A 211 32.02 -23.35 13.88
C PHE A 211 30.48 -23.39 13.98
N HIS A 212 29.77 -23.82 12.94
CA HIS A 212 28.31 -23.94 12.96
C HIS A 212 27.80 -24.90 14.02
N ALA A 213 28.42 -26.08 14.18
CA ALA A 213 28.01 -27.03 15.22
C ALA A 213 28.11 -26.43 16.63
N ALA A 214 29.18 -25.67 16.90
CA ALA A 214 29.36 -24.99 18.17
C ALA A 214 28.35 -23.85 18.36
N LEU A 215 28.12 -23.05 17.30
CA LEU A 215 27.17 -21.93 17.34
C LEU A 215 25.73 -22.40 17.57
N VAL A 216 25.27 -23.45 16.86
CA VAL A 216 23.92 -24.02 17.04
C VAL A 216 23.72 -24.52 18.48
N LYS A 217 24.71 -25.22 19.04
CA LYS A 217 24.68 -25.67 20.45
C LYS A 217 24.56 -24.52 21.44
N LYS A 218 25.20 -23.40 21.13
CA LYS A 218 25.17 -22.19 21.97
C LYS A 218 23.86 -21.42 21.85
N MET A 219 23.32 -21.29 20.64
CA MET A 219 22.18 -20.41 20.35
C MET A 219 20.83 -21.06 20.61
N LYS A 220 20.61 -22.34 20.29
CA LYS A 220 19.29 -22.99 20.46
C LYS A 220 18.69 -22.88 21.87
N PRO A 221 19.46 -22.95 22.98
CA PRO A 221 18.90 -22.78 24.32
C PRO A 221 18.37 -21.37 24.64
N VAL A 222 18.85 -20.34 23.94
CA VAL A 222 18.50 -18.93 24.19
C VAL A 222 17.64 -18.30 23.09
N ASN A 223 17.63 -18.92 21.91
CA ASN A 223 16.85 -18.51 20.76
C ASN A 223 16.10 -19.73 20.18
N PRO A 224 14.77 -19.82 20.37
CA PRO A 224 13.98 -20.98 19.96
C PRO A 224 13.81 -21.12 18.45
N VAL A 225 14.11 -20.08 17.67
CA VAL A 225 13.95 -20.05 16.21
C VAL A 225 15.29 -20.10 15.47
N PHE A 226 16.41 -20.35 16.18
CA PHE A 226 17.74 -20.32 15.58
C PHE A 226 17.98 -21.43 14.56
N GLU A 227 18.29 -21.07 13.31
CA GLU A 227 18.52 -22.00 12.21
C GLU A 227 19.51 -21.44 11.18
N ASN A 228 20.57 -22.20 10.86
CA ASN A 228 21.50 -21.87 9.78
C ASN A 228 21.09 -22.59 8.49
N PHE A 229 21.24 -21.95 7.34
CA PHE A 229 20.84 -22.49 6.04
C PHE A 229 22.03 -22.61 5.09
N TRP A 230 22.11 -23.73 4.38
CA TRP A 230 23.10 -23.98 3.35
C TRP A 230 22.41 -24.35 2.04
N TYR A 231 22.68 -23.61 0.97
CA TYR A 231 22.23 -23.99 -0.38
C TYR A 231 22.96 -25.25 -0.82
N ASP A 232 22.23 -26.28 -1.22
CA ASP A 232 22.76 -27.58 -1.65
C ASP A 232 23.36 -27.51 -3.07
N GLY A 233 24.26 -26.56 -3.26
CA GLY A 233 25.11 -26.42 -4.44
C GLY A 233 26.54 -26.85 -4.19
N THR A 234 27.06 -26.66 -2.98
CA THR A 234 28.44 -27.01 -2.61
C THR A 234 28.49 -28.10 -1.56
N ASN A 235 29.31 -29.13 -1.81
CA ASN A 235 29.43 -30.32 -0.98
C ASN A 235 30.49 -30.21 0.14
N ASP A 236 30.67 -31.29 0.91
CA ASP A 236 31.58 -31.40 2.05
C ASP A 236 33.07 -31.16 1.73
N PHE A 237 33.45 -31.23 0.45
CA PHE A 237 34.79 -31.03 -0.07
C PHE A 237 34.98 -29.63 -0.71
N GLY A 238 33.98 -28.75 -0.62
CA GLY A 238 34.02 -27.43 -1.23
C GLY A 238 34.04 -27.47 -2.75
N GLN A 239 33.28 -28.41 -3.33
CA GLN A 239 33.08 -28.59 -4.77
C GLN A 239 31.59 -28.55 -5.09
N ILE A 240 31.25 -28.11 -6.31
CA ILE A 240 29.86 -28.04 -6.76
C ILE A 240 29.30 -29.45 -6.96
N SER A 241 28.09 -29.69 -6.47
CA SER A 241 27.37 -30.96 -6.56
C SER A 241 25.85 -30.75 -6.48
N PHE A 242 25.30 -29.99 -7.44
CA PHE A 242 23.85 -29.74 -7.49
C PHE A 242 23.03 -31.02 -7.65
N ASP A 243 21.78 -30.95 -7.18
CA ASP A 243 20.72 -31.93 -7.42
C ASP A 243 20.96 -33.35 -6.87
N GLY A 244 21.97 -33.53 -6.01
CA GLY A 244 22.30 -34.80 -5.39
C GLY A 244 21.41 -35.21 -4.21
N GLY A 245 20.64 -34.26 -3.64
CA GLY A 245 19.90 -34.47 -2.39
C GLY A 245 20.83 -34.71 -1.18
N LEU A 246 20.27 -35.14 -0.05
CA LEU A 246 21.07 -35.43 1.14
C LEU A 246 21.72 -36.81 1.03
N GLY A 247 23.05 -36.87 1.21
CA GLY A 247 23.79 -38.12 1.20
C GLY A 247 25.22 -38.00 1.72
N ASN A 248 26.08 -38.97 1.40
CA ASN A 248 27.46 -39.01 1.91
C ASN A 248 28.35 -37.82 1.50
N HIS A 249 27.96 -37.08 0.47
CA HIS A 249 28.74 -35.96 -0.06
C HIS A 249 28.48 -34.63 0.67
N ASN A 250 27.37 -34.48 1.38
CA ASN A 250 26.98 -33.25 2.11
C ASN A 250 26.49 -33.50 3.55
N LYS A 251 26.57 -34.75 4.04
CA LYS A 251 26.13 -35.14 5.39
C LYS A 251 26.85 -34.38 6.50
N GLU A 252 28.12 -34.02 6.30
CA GLU A 252 28.86 -33.31 7.31
C GLU A 252 28.38 -31.84 7.34
N THR A 253 28.08 -31.21 6.22
CA THR A 253 27.48 -29.87 6.21
C THR A 253 26.13 -29.85 6.92
N PHE A 254 25.26 -30.84 6.66
CA PHE A 254 23.99 -30.97 7.36
C PHE A 254 24.18 -31.22 8.87
N GLY A 255 25.03 -32.19 9.22
CA GLY A 255 25.31 -32.60 10.60
C GLY A 255 24.34 -33.65 11.15
N ASP A 256 24.77 -34.35 12.20
CA ASP A 256 23.97 -35.38 12.90
C ASP A 256 23.20 -34.80 14.11
N LYS A 257 22.48 -35.66 14.84
CA LYS A 257 21.72 -35.26 16.05
C LYS A 257 22.55 -34.56 17.13
N ASP A 258 23.85 -34.88 17.23
CA ASP A 258 24.74 -34.37 18.28
C ASP A 258 25.52 -33.14 17.80
N ASN A 259 25.59 -32.91 16.48
CA ASN A 259 26.29 -31.81 15.84
C ASN A 259 25.46 -31.24 14.69
N VAL A 260 24.26 -30.76 15.00
CA VAL A 260 23.42 -29.98 14.08
C VAL A 260 24.22 -28.77 13.58
N ARG A 261 24.38 -28.62 12.26
CA ARG A 261 25.18 -27.56 11.64
C ARG A 261 24.31 -26.62 10.82
N THR A 262 23.68 -27.15 9.78
CA THR A 262 22.75 -26.41 8.92
C THR A 262 21.52 -27.23 8.57
N SER A 263 20.47 -26.53 8.14
CA SER A 263 19.41 -27.06 7.29
C SER A 263 19.81 -26.90 5.83
N LEU A 264 19.33 -27.80 4.97
CA LEU A 264 19.65 -27.77 3.54
C LEU A 264 18.51 -27.16 2.75
N PHE A 265 18.83 -26.21 1.89
CA PHE A 265 17.94 -25.76 0.82
C PHE A 265 18.35 -26.46 -0.47
N PHE A 266 17.54 -27.40 -0.93
CA PHE A 266 17.82 -28.13 -2.16
C PHE A 266 17.70 -27.23 -3.39
N ASN A 267 18.62 -27.43 -4.33
CA ASN A 267 18.50 -26.87 -5.67
C ASN A 267 17.22 -27.36 -6.36
N TYR A 268 16.79 -26.65 -7.41
CA TYR A 268 15.43 -26.73 -7.92
C TYR A 268 15.05 -28.04 -8.63
N ASN A 269 15.95 -28.99 -8.88
CA ASN A 269 15.61 -30.28 -9.50
C ASN A 269 15.43 -31.43 -8.49
N TRP A 270 14.86 -31.12 -7.33
CA TRP A 270 14.59 -32.11 -6.25
C TRP A 270 13.57 -33.20 -6.63
N ASN A 271 12.89 -33.07 -7.78
CA ASN A 271 11.86 -33.98 -8.29
C ASN A 271 12.42 -35.18 -9.09
N ARG A 272 13.71 -35.48 -9.02
CA ARG A 272 14.40 -36.53 -9.79
C ARG A 272 14.58 -37.85 -9.03
N GLY A 273 13.80 -38.08 -7.97
CA GLY A 273 13.77 -39.32 -7.18
C GLY A 273 14.64 -39.34 -5.91
N GLN A 274 15.29 -38.22 -5.57
CA GLN A 274 16.18 -38.10 -4.42
C GLN A 274 15.48 -37.77 -3.08
N LEU A 275 14.20 -37.37 -3.09
CA LEU A 275 13.47 -36.99 -1.86
C LEU A 275 13.37 -38.15 -0.86
N GLY A 276 12.85 -39.30 -1.28
CA GLY A 276 12.72 -40.48 -0.42
C GLY A 276 14.05 -40.95 0.19
N PRO A 277 15.12 -41.13 -0.62
CA PRO A 277 16.46 -41.40 -0.11
C PRO A 277 16.98 -40.34 0.88
N SER A 278 16.73 -39.05 0.61
CA SER A 278 17.14 -37.95 1.50
C SER A 278 16.45 -38.02 2.85
N VAL A 279 15.13 -38.30 2.88
CA VAL A 279 14.34 -38.49 4.10
C VAL A 279 14.91 -39.64 4.94
N ALA A 280 15.13 -40.80 4.33
CA ALA A 280 15.70 -41.96 5.02
C ALA A 280 17.11 -41.68 5.54
N PHE A 281 17.91 -40.90 4.80
CA PHE A 281 19.26 -40.52 5.21
C PHE A 281 19.26 -39.54 6.38
N ALA A 282 18.36 -38.55 6.40
CA ALA A 282 18.19 -37.64 7.53
C ALA A 282 17.79 -38.40 8.81
N GLU A 283 16.85 -39.35 8.71
CA GLU A 283 16.46 -40.22 9.83
C GLU A 283 17.65 -41.06 10.33
N LYS A 284 18.48 -41.60 9.42
CA LYS A 284 19.71 -42.31 9.78
C LYS A 284 20.71 -41.45 10.54
N LEU A 285 20.78 -40.14 10.25
CA LEU A 285 21.61 -39.17 10.97
C LEU A 285 20.97 -38.71 12.30
N GLY A 286 19.75 -39.16 12.60
CA GLY A 286 18.97 -38.71 13.77
C GLY A 286 18.49 -37.26 13.66
N ARG A 287 18.40 -36.73 12.44
CA ARG A 287 17.89 -35.38 12.16
C ARG A 287 16.44 -35.45 11.70
N ASP A 288 15.71 -34.35 11.89
CA ASP A 288 14.36 -34.25 11.35
C ASP A 288 14.44 -34.03 9.83
N PRO A 289 13.81 -34.90 9.01
CA PRO A 289 13.71 -34.68 7.57
C PRO A 289 13.10 -33.33 7.18
N LEU A 290 12.32 -32.69 8.07
CA LEU A 290 11.79 -31.35 7.85
C LEU A 290 12.86 -30.24 7.88
N ASP A 291 14.11 -30.53 8.20
CA ASP A 291 15.26 -29.63 8.05
C ASP A 291 15.81 -29.62 6.59
N ILE A 292 15.14 -30.32 5.68
CA ILE A 292 15.40 -30.31 4.23
C ILE A 292 14.31 -29.48 3.56
N TYR A 293 14.69 -28.42 2.86
CA TYR A 293 13.79 -27.48 2.20
C TYR A 293 13.90 -27.63 0.68
N CYS A 294 12.82 -28.04 0.04
CA CYS A 294 12.75 -28.19 -1.41
C CYS A 294 12.64 -26.82 -2.06
N GLY A 295 13.70 -26.38 -2.74
CA GLY A 295 13.77 -25.06 -3.36
C GLY A 295 12.79 -24.90 -4.52
N VAL A 296 12.03 -23.81 -4.50
CA VAL A 296 11.10 -23.40 -5.56
C VAL A 296 11.61 -22.07 -6.10
N ASN A 297 12.05 -22.07 -7.35
CA ASN A 297 12.39 -20.84 -8.06
C ASN A 297 11.13 -20.26 -8.68
N MET A 298 10.54 -19.27 -8.02
CA MET A 298 9.34 -18.60 -8.48
C MET A 298 9.57 -17.77 -9.76
N GLN A 299 10.79 -17.27 -10.00
CA GLN A 299 11.10 -16.46 -11.17
C GLN A 299 11.26 -17.34 -12.42
N GLY A 300 12.06 -18.40 -12.34
CA GLY A 300 12.32 -19.32 -13.46
C GLY A 300 11.27 -20.44 -13.64
N GLY A 301 10.37 -20.59 -12.67
CA GLY A 301 9.33 -21.64 -12.70
C GLY A 301 9.89 -23.04 -12.46
N GLU A 302 10.89 -23.18 -11.58
CA GLU A 302 11.45 -24.48 -11.18
C GLU A 302 10.98 -24.93 -9.79
N PRO A 303 10.93 -26.26 -9.53
CA PRO A 303 11.16 -27.40 -10.44
C PRO A 303 10.23 -27.44 -11.66
N ARG A 304 10.75 -27.83 -12.83
CA ARG A 304 9.93 -28.07 -14.02
C ARG A 304 9.25 -29.44 -13.94
N GLY A 305 8.03 -29.55 -14.47
CA GLY A 305 7.25 -30.79 -14.46
C GLY A 305 6.64 -31.08 -13.08
N THR A 306 6.60 -32.37 -12.70
CA THR A 306 6.01 -32.81 -11.43
C THR A 306 6.72 -32.18 -10.23
N SER A 307 5.99 -31.53 -9.34
CA SER A 307 6.57 -30.70 -8.29
C SER A 307 5.74 -30.76 -7.01
N TRP A 308 4.79 -29.85 -6.85
CA TRP A 308 3.91 -29.73 -5.69
C TRP A 308 3.20 -31.04 -5.35
N SER A 309 2.82 -31.83 -6.36
CA SER A 309 2.15 -33.13 -6.18
C SER A 309 3.01 -34.19 -5.48
N LEU A 310 4.33 -34.04 -5.42
CA LEU A 310 5.23 -34.96 -4.69
C LEU A 310 5.31 -34.65 -3.19
N LEU A 311 4.98 -33.43 -2.79
CA LEU A 311 5.23 -32.95 -1.43
C LEU A 311 4.34 -33.59 -0.35
N PRO A 312 3.04 -33.89 -0.57
CA PRO A 312 2.17 -34.44 0.48
C PRO A 312 2.72 -35.72 1.14
N ASP A 313 3.34 -36.59 0.34
CA ASP A 313 3.81 -37.91 0.80
C ASP A 313 5.25 -37.91 1.33
N GLN A 314 5.92 -36.75 1.35
CA GLN A 314 7.33 -36.62 1.74
C GLN A 314 7.48 -35.77 2.99
N ARG A 315 8.27 -36.23 3.98
CA ARG A 315 8.62 -35.45 5.18
C ARG A 315 9.74 -34.45 4.87
N VAL A 316 9.49 -33.54 3.95
CA VAL A 316 10.40 -32.44 3.58
C VAL A 316 9.64 -31.12 3.61
N SER A 317 10.37 -30.03 3.82
CA SER A 317 9.89 -28.66 3.93
C SER A 317 10.01 -27.92 2.59
N ILE A 318 9.51 -26.68 2.54
CA ILE A 318 9.41 -25.88 1.31
C ILE A 318 10.34 -24.67 1.42
N GLY A 319 11.16 -24.43 0.39
CA GLY A 319 12.01 -23.24 0.30
C GLY A 319 11.58 -22.36 -0.86
N LEU A 320 11.22 -21.11 -0.59
CA LEU A 320 10.86 -20.15 -1.64
C LEU A 320 12.08 -19.31 -2.00
N TRP A 321 12.36 -19.20 -3.30
CA TRP A 321 13.33 -18.28 -3.89
C TRP A 321 12.71 -17.62 -5.14
N GLY A 322 13.27 -16.51 -5.60
CA GLY A 322 12.77 -15.81 -6.79
C GLY A 322 13.84 -14.99 -7.47
N ALA A 323 14.22 -13.86 -6.87
CA ALA A 323 15.19 -12.95 -7.48
C ALA A 323 16.11 -12.33 -6.41
N HIS A 324 17.15 -11.65 -6.88
CA HIS A 324 18.23 -11.12 -6.02
C HIS A 324 17.88 -9.78 -5.35
N SER A 325 16.95 -9.00 -5.92
CA SER A 325 16.67 -7.62 -5.50
C SER A 325 15.26 -7.45 -4.94
N TYR A 326 14.25 -8.01 -5.62
CA TYR A 326 12.85 -7.92 -5.20
C TYR A 326 12.26 -9.32 -5.15
N ASN A 327 11.46 -9.63 -4.13
CA ASN A 327 10.74 -10.89 -4.14
C ASN A 327 9.58 -10.85 -5.16
N MET A 328 9.17 -12.03 -5.66
CA MET A 328 8.18 -12.10 -6.74
C MET A 328 6.79 -11.61 -6.34
N PHE A 329 6.44 -11.68 -5.05
CA PHE A 329 5.18 -11.12 -4.54
C PHE A 329 5.22 -9.59 -4.58
N TRP A 330 6.38 -8.99 -4.35
CA TRP A 330 6.58 -7.54 -4.32
C TRP A 330 6.75 -6.94 -5.73
N GLU A 331 7.61 -7.53 -6.58
CA GLU A 331 8.00 -6.94 -7.88
C GLU A 331 6.81 -6.72 -8.83
N SER A 332 5.88 -7.68 -8.86
CA SER A 332 4.78 -7.70 -9.83
C SER A 332 3.45 -7.19 -9.26
N ARG A 333 3.46 -6.49 -8.13
CA ARG A 333 2.24 -6.03 -7.43
C ARG A 333 1.41 -5.00 -8.22
N ALA A 334 1.99 -4.37 -9.25
CA ALA A 334 1.28 -3.44 -10.13
C ALA A 334 0.33 -4.14 -11.14
N GLU A 335 0.17 -5.47 -11.09
CA GLU A 335 -0.65 -6.22 -12.07
C GLU A 335 -2.13 -5.80 -12.13
N LEU A 336 -2.66 -5.24 -11.03
CA LEU A 336 -4.04 -4.74 -10.95
C LEU A 336 -4.15 -3.23 -11.15
N GLY A 337 -3.02 -2.54 -11.37
CA GLY A 337 -2.95 -1.09 -11.54
C GLY A 337 -1.72 -0.47 -10.88
N SER A 338 -1.31 0.71 -11.36
CA SER A 338 -0.08 1.38 -10.92
C SER A 338 -0.23 2.27 -9.67
N SER A 339 -1.45 2.48 -9.15
CA SER A 339 -1.65 3.25 -7.92
C SER A 339 -1.14 2.49 -6.69
N ASP A 340 -0.66 3.22 -5.70
CA ASP A 340 -0.07 2.63 -4.49
C ASP A 340 -1.10 1.79 -3.72
N GLU A 341 -2.35 2.23 -3.62
CA GLU A 341 -3.42 1.42 -3.02
C GLU A 341 -3.68 0.12 -3.78
N MET A 342 -3.70 0.16 -5.12
CA MET A 342 -3.92 -1.04 -5.92
C MET A 342 -2.74 -2.00 -5.85
N LYS A 343 -1.51 -1.48 -5.82
CA LYS A 343 -0.29 -2.26 -5.58
C LYS A 343 -0.33 -2.96 -4.22
N GLN A 344 -0.67 -2.24 -3.16
CA GLN A 344 -0.79 -2.79 -1.81
C GLN A 344 -1.91 -3.83 -1.72
N PHE A 345 -3.07 -3.55 -2.33
CA PHE A 345 -4.18 -4.50 -2.42
C PHE A 345 -3.77 -5.78 -3.16
N ALA A 346 -3.13 -5.66 -4.32
CA ALA A 346 -2.68 -6.81 -5.10
C ALA A 346 -1.65 -7.63 -4.32
N TYR A 347 -0.70 -6.99 -3.64
CA TYR A 347 0.31 -7.64 -2.80
C TYR A 347 -0.32 -8.47 -1.65
N LEU A 348 -1.22 -7.87 -0.87
CA LEU A 348 -1.91 -8.58 0.22
C LEU A 348 -2.78 -9.71 -0.30
N ARG A 349 -3.59 -9.45 -1.33
CA ARG A 349 -4.45 -10.47 -1.93
C ARG A 349 -3.64 -11.64 -2.47
N ARG A 350 -2.52 -11.36 -3.13
CA ARG A 350 -1.60 -12.36 -3.66
C ARG A 350 -1.00 -13.23 -2.58
N THR A 351 -0.49 -12.64 -1.50
CA THR A 351 0.09 -13.41 -0.39
C THR A 351 -1.01 -14.24 0.31
N GLU A 352 -2.19 -13.68 0.55
CA GLU A 352 -3.33 -14.42 1.08
C GLU A 352 -3.73 -15.60 0.18
N CYS A 353 -3.79 -15.42 -1.15
CA CYS A 353 -4.02 -16.48 -2.12
C CYS A 353 -2.90 -17.53 -2.07
N TYR A 354 -1.65 -17.09 -2.10
CA TYR A 354 -0.49 -17.99 -2.20
C TYR A 354 -0.33 -18.87 -0.96
N PHE A 355 -0.62 -18.34 0.23
CA PHE A 355 -0.47 -19.05 1.50
C PHE A 355 -1.78 -19.72 1.95
N GLY A 356 -2.93 -19.05 1.85
CA GLY A 356 -4.24 -19.56 2.27
C GLY A 356 -4.99 -20.40 1.24
N GLY A 357 -4.57 -20.39 -0.03
CA GLY A 357 -5.25 -21.01 -1.17
C GLY A 357 -5.96 -19.98 -2.04
N GLY A 358 -6.22 -20.32 -3.31
CA GLY A 358 -6.75 -19.41 -4.33
C GLY A 358 -8.09 -18.73 -4.01
N ASN A 359 -8.83 -19.29 -3.05
CA ASN A 359 -10.09 -18.75 -2.55
C ASN A 359 -9.93 -17.90 -1.27
N ARG A 360 -8.69 -17.64 -0.83
CA ARG A 360 -8.35 -16.89 0.39
C ARG A 360 -9.03 -17.46 1.64
N ASN A 361 -9.27 -18.77 1.69
CA ASN A 361 -9.83 -19.46 2.84
C ASN A 361 -9.19 -20.85 2.96
N PRO A 362 -8.48 -21.15 4.07
CA PRO A 362 -7.75 -22.40 4.24
C PRO A 362 -8.63 -23.67 4.26
N VAL A 363 -9.95 -23.53 4.39
CA VAL A 363 -10.93 -24.63 4.31
C VAL A 363 -11.18 -25.08 2.87
N ILE A 364 -11.17 -24.14 1.92
CA ILE A 364 -11.48 -24.37 0.50
C ILE A 364 -10.23 -24.18 -0.35
N THR A 365 -9.28 -25.09 -0.16
CA THR A 365 -8.07 -25.18 -0.97
C THR A 365 -8.36 -25.95 -2.27
N PRO A 366 -8.04 -25.39 -3.44
CA PRO A 366 -8.05 -26.12 -4.71
C PRO A 366 -7.15 -27.36 -4.68
N SER A 367 -7.39 -28.29 -5.61
CA SER A 367 -6.52 -29.45 -5.79
C SER A 367 -5.09 -29.03 -6.12
N ILE A 368 -4.11 -29.81 -5.65
CA ILE A 368 -2.70 -29.56 -5.91
C ILE A 368 -2.41 -29.67 -7.41
N VAL A 369 -1.73 -28.67 -7.96
CA VAL A 369 -1.35 -28.59 -9.38
C VAL A 369 0.13 -28.27 -9.49
N ASP A 370 0.80 -28.85 -10.49
CA ASP A 370 2.23 -28.65 -10.72
C ASP A 370 2.50 -27.40 -11.58
N LYS A 371 2.21 -26.22 -11.00
CA LYS A 371 2.39 -24.89 -11.64
C LYS A 371 3.02 -23.90 -10.65
N HIS A 372 3.61 -22.81 -11.16
CA HIS A 372 4.32 -21.82 -10.32
C HIS A 372 3.74 -20.40 -10.46
N GLN A 373 2.40 -20.29 -10.43
CA GLN A 373 1.70 -19.00 -10.60
C GLN A 373 1.46 -18.30 -9.25
N TYR A 374 1.71 -17.00 -9.18
CA TYR A 374 1.57 -16.17 -7.97
C TYR A 374 0.83 -14.84 -8.26
N THR A 375 -0.18 -14.85 -9.13
CA THR A 375 -1.03 -13.67 -9.38
C THR A 375 -2.00 -13.40 -8.22
N ALA A 376 -2.46 -12.16 -8.05
CA ALA A 376 -3.38 -11.73 -7.00
C ALA A 376 -4.72 -12.46 -7.05
N TYR A 377 -5.20 -12.76 -8.26
CA TYR A 377 -6.32 -13.66 -8.49
C TYR A 377 -5.80 -14.98 -9.06
N ASN A 378 -5.83 -16.04 -8.25
CA ASN A 378 -5.39 -17.37 -8.66
C ASN A 378 -6.30 -18.45 -8.06
N PRO A 379 -7.57 -18.55 -8.48
CA PRO A 379 -8.57 -19.42 -7.85
C PRO A 379 -8.24 -20.92 -7.96
N THR A 380 -7.28 -21.31 -8.81
CA THR A 380 -6.84 -22.69 -8.99
C THR A 380 -5.64 -23.08 -8.12
N TRP A 381 -5.06 -22.14 -7.38
CA TRP A 381 -3.87 -22.39 -6.56
C TRP A 381 -4.22 -23.06 -5.24
N HIS A 382 -3.58 -24.19 -4.92
CA HIS A 382 -3.86 -24.96 -3.70
C HIS A 382 -3.48 -24.24 -2.40
N GLY A 383 -2.52 -23.31 -2.44
CA GLY A 383 -2.03 -22.61 -1.24
C GLY A 383 -1.04 -23.41 -0.40
N MET A 384 -0.30 -22.73 0.47
CA MET A 384 0.56 -23.37 1.49
C MET A 384 -0.25 -24.11 2.56
N ALA A 385 -1.48 -23.67 2.83
CA ALA A 385 -2.43 -24.33 3.72
C ALA A 385 -2.76 -25.78 3.31
N ALA A 386 -2.48 -26.17 2.06
CA ALA A 386 -2.60 -27.56 1.62
C ALA A 386 -1.54 -28.50 2.25
N PHE A 387 -0.39 -27.96 2.67
CA PHE A 387 0.76 -28.75 3.14
C PHE A 387 1.20 -28.47 4.57
N MET A 388 0.75 -27.36 5.15
CA MET A 388 1.18 -26.96 6.49
C MET A 388 0.06 -26.23 7.24
N THR A 389 0.19 -26.20 8.56
CA THR A 389 -0.79 -25.53 9.43
C THR A 389 -0.39 -24.10 9.72
N ALA A 390 -1.38 -23.23 9.90
CA ALA A 390 -1.16 -21.88 10.43
C ALA A 390 -0.68 -21.97 11.89
N ARG A 391 0.49 -21.41 12.18
CA ARG A 391 1.15 -21.42 13.49
C ARG A 391 0.83 -20.16 14.29
N SER A 392 0.99 -20.23 15.61
CA SER A 392 0.76 -19.10 16.50
C SER A 392 1.81 -19.04 17.63
N PRO A 393 2.30 -17.84 17.98
CA PRO A 393 3.13 -17.60 19.16
C PRO A 393 2.33 -17.15 20.40
N LEU A 394 1.00 -16.97 20.29
CA LEU A 394 0.13 -16.33 21.28
C LEU A 394 -0.08 -17.18 22.55
N SER A 395 0.94 -17.24 23.41
CA SER A 395 1.03 -18.23 24.51
C SER A 395 1.79 -17.78 25.77
N TRP A 396 2.13 -16.49 25.87
CA TRP A 396 2.88 -15.95 27.02
C TRP A 396 1.99 -15.73 28.26
N ASP A 397 2.62 -15.49 29.42
CA ASP A 397 1.87 -15.11 30.63
C ASP A 397 1.36 -13.67 30.48
N LEU A 398 0.04 -13.52 30.52
CA LEU A 398 -0.62 -12.22 30.47
C LEU A 398 -0.19 -11.30 31.63
N ALA A 399 0.35 -11.81 32.75
CA ALA A 399 0.88 -10.95 33.80
C ALA A 399 2.18 -10.21 33.39
N GLU A 400 2.92 -10.74 32.40
CA GLU A 400 4.15 -10.13 31.91
C GLU A 400 3.88 -9.11 30.79
N GLU A 401 2.92 -9.40 29.92
CA GLU A 401 2.57 -8.59 28.75
C GLU A 401 1.11 -8.88 28.32
N PRO A 402 0.31 -7.87 27.98
CA PRO A 402 -1.05 -8.10 27.50
C PRO A 402 -1.04 -8.60 26.05
N PHE A 403 -2.16 -9.18 25.61
CA PHE A 403 -2.39 -9.37 24.18
C PHE A 403 -3.19 -8.19 23.64
N ILE A 404 -2.66 -7.47 22.64
CA ILE A 404 -3.32 -6.33 22.01
C ILE A 404 -3.06 -6.39 20.51
N THR A 405 -4.10 -6.16 19.72
CA THR A 405 -4.01 -5.92 18.27
C THR A 405 -5.03 -4.87 17.87
N TYR A 406 -4.60 -3.93 17.03
CA TYR A 406 -5.46 -2.96 16.35
C TYR A 406 -5.57 -3.26 14.84
N PHE A 407 -5.04 -4.42 14.42
CA PHE A 407 -5.01 -4.87 13.02
C PHE A 407 -4.21 -3.95 12.09
N ASN A 408 -3.21 -3.25 12.63
CA ASN A 408 -2.31 -2.38 11.88
C ASN A 408 -1.26 -3.20 11.10
N LEU A 409 -1.08 -2.91 9.82
CA LEU A 409 -0.13 -3.57 8.92
C LEU A 409 1.31 -3.05 9.02
N GLY A 410 1.54 -1.91 9.70
CA GLY A 410 2.84 -1.25 9.76
C GLY A 410 3.08 -0.22 8.65
N ASN A 411 2.03 0.16 7.92
CA ASN A 411 2.04 1.29 6.98
C ASN A 411 0.71 2.06 7.00
N GLY A 412 0.69 3.23 6.39
CA GLY A 412 -0.53 3.98 6.16
C GLY A 412 -0.36 5.22 5.32
N LYS A 413 -1.47 5.72 4.80
CA LYS A 413 -1.59 7.03 4.13
C LYS A 413 -1.71 8.19 5.13
N PHE A 414 -1.90 7.83 6.39
CA PHE A 414 -2.12 8.70 7.53
C PHE A 414 -1.79 7.94 8.81
N PHE A 415 -1.69 8.67 9.92
CA PHE A 415 -1.57 8.09 11.26
C PHE A 415 -2.72 8.55 12.16
N ASN A 416 -3.46 7.59 12.71
CA ASN A 416 -4.51 7.76 13.70
C ASN A 416 -4.05 7.26 15.07
N LEU A 417 -4.51 7.92 16.13
CA LEU A 417 -4.40 7.45 17.51
C LEU A 417 -5.78 7.56 18.16
N ASN A 418 -6.27 6.45 18.73
CA ASN A 418 -7.59 6.35 19.34
C ASN A 418 -8.75 6.72 18.39
N GLY A 419 -8.60 6.44 17.09
CA GLY A 419 -9.58 6.77 16.06
C GLY A 419 -9.51 8.23 15.56
N GLU A 420 -8.56 9.01 16.05
CA GLU A 420 -8.38 10.42 15.66
C GLU A 420 -7.16 10.58 14.75
N ARG A 421 -7.34 11.31 13.64
CA ARG A 421 -6.27 11.68 12.71
C ARG A 421 -5.24 12.57 13.39
N LYS A 422 -3.97 12.14 13.40
CA LYS A 422 -2.84 12.91 13.93
C LYS A 422 -1.98 13.49 12.81
N THR A 423 -1.70 12.71 11.76
CA THR A 423 -1.06 13.20 10.53
C THR A 423 -1.74 12.58 9.31
N SER A 424 -1.75 13.30 8.19
CA SER A 424 -2.25 12.81 6.90
C SER A 424 -1.10 12.53 5.91
N THR A 425 0.10 12.30 6.44
CA THR A 425 1.28 11.97 5.65
C THR A 425 1.46 10.44 5.59
N PRO A 426 1.92 9.91 4.45
CA PRO A 426 2.29 8.51 4.33
C PRO A 426 3.42 8.11 5.29
N TRP A 427 3.38 6.86 5.76
CA TRP A 427 4.41 6.31 6.66
C TRP A 427 4.52 4.78 6.53
N TYR A 428 5.70 4.27 6.85
CA TYR A 428 6.02 2.85 6.94
C TYR A 428 6.98 2.59 8.12
N ASN A 429 6.60 1.63 8.96
CA ASN A 429 7.46 1.00 9.95
C ASN A 429 6.90 -0.39 10.27
N VAL A 430 7.41 -1.42 9.61
CA VAL A 430 6.89 -2.79 9.76
C VAL A 430 7.03 -3.36 11.18
N GLY A 431 7.95 -2.82 12.00
CA GLY A 431 8.04 -3.19 13.42
C GLY A 431 6.77 -2.86 14.22
N MET A 432 6.01 -1.86 13.76
CA MET A 432 4.72 -1.47 14.31
C MET A 432 3.54 -2.29 13.79
N GLN A 433 3.76 -3.29 12.93
CA GLN A 433 2.71 -4.22 12.53
C GLN A 433 2.23 -5.01 13.76
N ASP A 434 0.91 -5.13 13.94
CA ASP A 434 0.30 -5.83 15.05
C ASP A 434 0.35 -7.35 14.89
N TYR A 435 -0.10 -8.09 15.92
CA TYR A 435 -0.49 -9.48 15.73
C TYR A 435 -1.73 -9.54 14.83
N LEU A 436 -1.55 -10.03 13.60
CA LEU A 436 -2.63 -10.22 12.63
C LEU A 436 -3.32 -11.60 12.85
N PRO A 437 -4.52 -11.83 12.29
CA PRO A 437 -5.22 -13.11 12.45
C PRO A 437 -4.34 -14.32 12.09
N THR A 438 -4.45 -15.41 12.84
CA THR A 438 -3.77 -16.67 12.53
C THR A 438 -4.22 -17.22 11.17
N TRP A 439 -5.50 -17.07 10.83
CA TRP A 439 -6.12 -17.59 9.60
C TRP A 439 -6.69 -16.47 8.74
N HIS A 440 -6.30 -16.45 7.45
CA HIS A 440 -6.76 -15.47 6.46
C HIS A 440 -7.51 -16.21 5.32
N PHE A 441 -8.80 -15.99 5.13
CA PHE A 441 -9.77 -15.80 6.22
C PHE A 441 -10.60 -17.07 6.35
N TRP A 442 -10.57 -17.67 7.55
CA TRP A 442 -11.32 -18.89 7.83
C TRP A 442 -12.76 -18.54 8.18
N PHE A 443 -13.55 -18.38 7.12
CA PHE A 443 -15.00 -18.28 7.17
C PHE A 443 -15.66 -19.66 7.14
N ALA A 444 -16.69 -19.86 7.96
CA ALA A 444 -17.54 -21.04 7.95
C ALA A 444 -18.91 -20.78 8.60
N ASN A 445 -19.96 -21.47 8.16
CA ASN A 445 -21.32 -21.39 8.70
C ASN A 445 -21.48 -22.02 10.10
N LYS A 446 -20.42 -22.66 10.62
CA LYS A 446 -20.35 -23.22 11.98
C LYS A 446 -18.95 -23.10 12.56
N LEU A 447 -18.84 -23.06 13.89
CA LEU A 447 -17.57 -23.02 14.59
C LEU A 447 -16.72 -24.26 14.23
N LEU A 448 -15.46 -24.03 13.86
CA LEU A 448 -14.55 -25.05 13.35
C LEU A 448 -15.11 -25.83 12.15
N GLY A 449 -15.85 -25.18 11.25
CA GLY A 449 -16.18 -25.74 9.94
C GLY A 449 -14.90 -25.99 9.14
N ARG A 450 -14.71 -27.23 8.66
CA ARG A 450 -13.43 -27.71 8.07
C ARG A 450 -13.60 -28.29 6.67
N THR A 451 -14.82 -28.28 6.15
CA THR A 451 -15.13 -28.81 4.82
C THR A 451 -15.68 -27.72 3.93
N ALA A 452 -15.56 -27.88 2.61
CA ALA A 452 -16.13 -26.95 1.65
C ALA A 452 -17.65 -26.72 1.86
N ALA A 453 -18.38 -27.73 2.35
CA ALA A 453 -19.80 -27.62 2.67
C ALA A 453 -20.10 -26.71 3.89
N ASP A 454 -19.08 -26.42 4.71
CA ASP A 454 -19.18 -25.49 5.82
C ASP A 454 -18.97 -24.04 5.37
N VAL A 455 -18.56 -23.77 4.13
CA VAL A 455 -18.33 -22.40 3.63
C VAL A 455 -19.53 -21.95 2.78
N PRO A 456 -20.23 -20.86 3.15
CA PRO A 456 -21.29 -20.29 2.32
C PRO A 456 -20.80 -19.88 0.92
N ALA A 457 -21.62 -20.10 -0.12
CA ALA A 457 -21.29 -19.70 -1.50
C ALA A 457 -21.38 -18.17 -1.69
N GLU A 458 -22.34 -17.53 -1.01
CA GLU A 458 -22.46 -16.09 -0.85
C GLU A 458 -22.38 -15.82 0.66
N GLY A 459 -21.38 -15.05 1.09
CA GLY A 459 -21.09 -14.83 2.50
C GLY A 459 -20.30 -13.55 2.74
N LEU A 460 -19.59 -13.51 3.85
CA LEU A 460 -18.72 -12.40 4.20
C LEU A 460 -17.35 -12.50 3.50
N ASP A 461 -16.74 -11.35 3.24
CA ASP A 461 -15.33 -11.22 2.89
C ASP A 461 -14.62 -10.35 3.92
N ALA A 462 -13.30 -10.51 4.01
CA ALA A 462 -12.45 -9.66 4.82
C ALA A 462 -11.27 -9.15 4.00
N GLN A 463 -10.88 -7.90 4.28
CA GLN A 463 -9.76 -7.24 3.62
C GLN A 463 -9.14 -6.21 4.56
N PHE A 464 -7.81 -6.10 4.53
CA PHE A 464 -7.16 -4.95 5.14
C PHE A 464 -7.41 -3.71 4.29
N VAL A 465 -7.64 -2.58 4.95
CA VAL A 465 -7.95 -1.29 4.31
C VAL A 465 -7.18 -0.16 4.96
N TRP A 466 -7.05 0.94 4.22
CA TRP A 466 -6.42 2.20 4.66
C TRP A 466 -7.40 3.37 4.51
N ASP A 467 -8.69 3.10 4.73
CA ASP A 467 -9.76 4.11 4.66
C ASP A 467 -9.91 4.83 6.01
N ASP A 468 -9.78 4.08 7.11
CA ASP A 468 -9.76 4.58 8.49
C ASP A 468 -9.02 3.56 9.38
N ALA A 469 -8.64 3.93 10.61
CA ALA A 469 -8.05 3.02 11.59
C ALA A 469 -8.23 3.56 13.02
N TYR A 470 -8.33 2.67 14.02
CA TYR A 470 -8.29 3.10 15.42
C TYR A 470 -6.87 3.52 15.87
N PHE A 471 -5.86 2.79 15.39
CA PHE A 471 -4.46 3.06 15.66
C PHE A 471 -3.64 2.84 14.38
N GLY A 472 -2.68 3.72 14.09
CA GLY A 472 -1.88 3.65 12.88
C GLY A 472 -2.65 4.07 11.64
N GLY A 473 -2.49 3.36 10.53
CA GLY A 473 -3.04 3.77 9.23
C GLY A 473 -3.79 2.68 8.47
N SER A 474 -3.95 1.50 9.08
CA SER A 474 -4.63 0.33 8.49
C SER A 474 -5.45 -0.41 9.54
N THR A 475 -6.48 -1.11 9.07
CA THR A 475 -7.37 -1.95 9.89
C THR A 475 -7.94 -3.10 9.05
N LEU A 476 -8.54 -4.10 9.71
CA LEU A 476 -9.27 -5.18 9.05
C LEU A 476 -10.75 -4.79 8.89
N LYS A 477 -11.23 -4.79 7.64
CA LYS A 477 -12.64 -4.61 7.27
C LYS A 477 -13.29 -5.95 6.95
N ILE A 478 -14.51 -6.14 7.43
CA ILE A 478 -15.39 -7.26 7.12
C ILE A 478 -16.62 -6.70 6.40
N SER A 479 -17.00 -7.32 5.31
CA SER A 479 -18.16 -6.89 4.53
C SER A 479 -18.96 -8.03 3.95
N GLY A 480 -20.27 -7.83 3.79
CA GLY A 480 -21.15 -8.76 3.08
C GLY A 480 -22.50 -8.99 3.78
N THR A 481 -23.18 -10.05 3.36
CA THR A 481 -24.50 -10.45 3.84
C THR A 481 -24.48 -11.94 4.11
N THR A 482 -24.98 -12.37 5.27
CA THR A 482 -25.06 -13.78 5.63
C THR A 482 -26.12 -14.02 6.71
N ALA A 483 -26.70 -15.21 6.73
CA ALA A 483 -27.61 -15.61 7.80
C ALA A 483 -26.85 -15.94 9.09
N ASN A 484 -25.74 -16.67 9.00
CA ASN A 484 -24.88 -17.06 10.11
C ASN A 484 -23.50 -17.49 9.58
N GLU A 485 -22.44 -16.83 10.03
CA GLU A 485 -21.08 -17.14 9.62
C GLU A 485 -20.05 -16.76 10.69
N TYR A 486 -19.08 -17.64 10.89
CA TYR A 486 -17.96 -17.47 11.81
C TYR A 486 -16.73 -17.02 11.06
N LEU A 487 -16.04 -16.01 11.59
CA LEU A 487 -14.69 -15.64 11.21
C LEU A 487 -13.72 -16.06 12.32
N HIS A 488 -12.90 -17.08 12.06
CA HIS A 488 -11.89 -17.54 13.01
C HIS A 488 -10.66 -16.65 12.92
N LEU A 489 -10.30 -15.99 14.03
CA LEU A 489 -9.22 -15.01 14.04
C LEU A 489 -7.93 -15.58 14.61
N PHE A 490 -7.91 -15.97 15.89
CA PHE A 490 -6.67 -16.27 16.60
C PHE A 490 -6.66 -17.68 17.19
N LYS A 491 -5.56 -18.40 16.95
CA LYS A 491 -5.15 -19.58 17.72
C LYS A 491 -4.34 -19.10 18.93
N THR A 492 -4.78 -19.41 20.14
CA THR A 492 -4.16 -18.91 21.38
C THR A 492 -3.87 -20.03 22.37
N LYS A 493 -3.07 -19.71 23.40
CA LYS A 493 -2.81 -20.57 24.56
C LYS A 493 -2.66 -19.74 25.84
N TYR A 494 -3.57 -18.79 26.06
CA TYR A 494 -3.53 -17.92 27.24
C TYR A 494 -4.26 -18.57 28.40
N ALA A 495 -3.59 -18.79 29.53
CA ALA A 495 -4.23 -19.22 30.76
C ALA A 495 -5.03 -18.05 31.36
N LEU A 496 -6.35 -18.01 31.12
CA LEU A 496 -7.23 -16.95 31.59
C LEU A 496 -7.53 -17.11 33.09
N LYS A 497 -7.70 -15.97 33.76
CA LYS A 497 -8.02 -15.88 35.18
C LYS A 497 -9.20 -14.95 35.37
N LYS A 498 -9.99 -15.21 36.40
CA LYS A 498 -11.05 -14.28 36.84
C LYS A 498 -10.47 -12.87 37.02
N GLY A 499 -11.12 -11.89 36.40
CA GLY A 499 -10.70 -10.49 36.42
C GLY A 499 -9.88 -10.03 35.22
N ASP A 500 -9.39 -10.95 34.36
CA ASP A 500 -8.82 -10.56 33.06
C ASP A 500 -9.88 -9.80 32.24
N VAL A 501 -9.47 -8.76 31.53
CA VAL A 501 -10.36 -7.88 30.78
C VAL A 501 -10.16 -8.10 29.29
N ILE A 502 -11.22 -8.50 28.59
CA ILE A 502 -11.26 -8.66 27.15
C ILE A 502 -11.95 -7.44 26.54
N THR A 503 -11.29 -6.75 25.62
CA THR A 503 -11.87 -5.62 24.88
C THR A 503 -12.00 -5.96 23.41
N VAL A 504 -13.14 -5.64 22.82
CA VAL A 504 -13.31 -5.59 21.38
C VAL A 504 -13.74 -4.19 21.01
N ARG A 505 -13.08 -3.61 20.01
CA ARG A 505 -13.47 -2.35 19.42
C ARG A 505 -13.77 -2.53 17.96
N TYR A 506 -14.88 -1.96 17.50
CA TYR A 506 -15.29 -2.03 16.11
C TYR A 506 -15.97 -0.73 15.70
N LYS A 507 -16.04 -0.50 14.40
CA LYS A 507 -16.84 0.55 13.78
C LYS A 507 -17.76 -0.07 12.75
N LEU A 508 -19.06 0.17 12.88
CA LEU A 508 -20.08 -0.26 11.92
C LEU A 508 -20.41 0.92 11.03
N ASN A 509 -19.81 0.96 9.84
CA ASN A 509 -19.98 2.05 8.87
C ASN A 509 -21.34 1.98 8.17
N GLU A 510 -21.78 0.76 7.83
CA GLU A 510 -23.03 0.49 7.14
C GLU A 510 -23.59 -0.89 7.52
N GLY A 511 -24.88 -1.08 7.29
CA GLY A 511 -25.55 -2.35 7.47
C GLY A 511 -25.96 -2.64 8.91
N ALA A 512 -26.28 -3.91 9.17
CA ALA A 512 -26.73 -4.39 10.46
C ALA A 512 -26.32 -5.86 10.66
N THR A 513 -26.02 -6.25 11.90
CA THR A 513 -25.71 -7.65 12.27
C THR A 513 -25.88 -7.88 13.77
N ASP A 514 -26.25 -9.10 14.15
CA ASP A 514 -26.07 -9.62 15.50
C ASP A 514 -24.66 -10.22 15.60
N LEU A 515 -23.72 -9.42 16.11
CA LEU A 515 -22.31 -9.77 16.21
C LEU A 515 -21.99 -10.29 17.61
N ASP A 516 -21.38 -11.46 17.68
CA ASP A 516 -20.83 -12.02 18.91
C ASP A 516 -19.32 -12.26 18.79
N LEU A 517 -18.59 -12.03 19.89
CA LEU A 517 -17.27 -12.60 20.13
C LEU A 517 -17.45 -14.04 20.63
N VAL A 518 -16.72 -14.99 20.05
CA VAL A 518 -16.78 -16.40 20.42
C VAL A 518 -15.41 -16.88 20.88
N LEU A 519 -15.36 -17.42 22.09
CA LEU A 519 -14.14 -17.94 22.73
C LEU A 519 -14.30 -19.44 23.01
N SER A 520 -13.25 -20.24 22.85
CA SER A 520 -13.25 -21.63 23.33
C SER A 520 -11.94 -21.99 24.05
N ALA A 521 -12.00 -22.98 24.94
CA ALA A 521 -10.88 -23.41 25.77
C ALA A 521 -10.26 -24.73 25.29
N GLU A 522 -8.98 -24.95 25.59
CA GLU A 522 -8.28 -26.21 25.27
C GLU A 522 -9.06 -27.42 25.83
N GLY A 523 -9.27 -28.45 25.01
CA GLY A 523 -10.08 -29.63 25.33
C GLY A 523 -11.59 -29.46 25.15
N SER A 524 -12.02 -28.29 24.67
CA SER A 524 -13.42 -27.95 24.38
C SER A 524 -13.52 -26.99 23.19
N GLU A 525 -12.61 -27.11 22.23
CA GLU A 525 -12.43 -26.18 21.13
C GLU A 525 -13.71 -25.98 20.29
N ASP A 526 -14.54 -27.03 20.19
CA ASP A 526 -15.83 -27.07 19.48
C ASP A 526 -17.01 -26.47 20.27
N LYS A 527 -16.81 -26.14 21.55
CA LYS A 527 -17.82 -25.57 22.45
C LYS A 527 -17.53 -24.09 22.73
N GLY A 528 -17.86 -23.24 21.76
CA GLY A 528 -17.70 -21.79 21.89
C GLY A 528 -18.65 -21.15 22.91
N VAL A 529 -18.14 -20.21 23.69
CA VAL A 529 -18.91 -19.29 24.55
C VAL A 529 -19.03 -17.96 23.82
N ALA A 530 -20.27 -17.48 23.64
CA ALA A 530 -20.57 -16.26 22.90
C ALA A 530 -20.79 -15.06 23.83
N TYR A 531 -20.17 -13.93 23.48
CA TYR A 531 -20.30 -12.63 24.13
C TYR A 531 -20.83 -11.62 23.12
N ASN A 532 -22.02 -11.06 23.38
CA ASN A 532 -22.65 -10.16 22.41
C ASN A 532 -21.90 -8.83 22.30
N LEU A 533 -21.48 -8.48 21.09
CA LEU A 533 -20.80 -7.23 20.77
C LEU A 533 -21.78 -6.18 20.25
N CYS A 534 -22.67 -6.60 19.36
CA CYS A 534 -23.63 -5.76 18.67
C CYS A 534 -24.95 -6.52 18.45
N LYS A 535 -26.05 -5.78 18.41
CA LYS A 535 -27.36 -6.27 17.93
C LYS A 535 -27.67 -5.62 16.58
N ALA A 536 -28.49 -6.29 15.78
CA ALA A 536 -28.86 -5.82 14.45
C ALA A 536 -29.70 -4.52 14.45
N ASP A 537 -30.21 -4.08 15.61
CA ASP A 537 -30.93 -2.82 15.79
C ASP A 537 -29.99 -1.62 16.04
N ARG A 538 -28.68 -1.85 16.19
CA ARG A 538 -27.70 -0.77 16.32
C ARG A 538 -27.67 0.05 15.03
N VAL A 539 -27.83 1.36 15.17
CA VAL A 539 -27.62 2.32 14.08
C VAL A 539 -26.13 2.38 13.73
N ALA A 540 -25.81 2.15 12.46
CA ALA A 540 -24.47 2.32 11.91
C ALA A 540 -24.01 3.79 12.02
N ASP A 541 -22.76 3.99 12.42
CA ASP A 541 -22.16 5.31 12.67
C ASP A 541 -20.67 5.29 12.27
N VAL A 542 -20.32 6.05 11.24
CA VAL A 542 -18.95 6.11 10.69
C VAL A 542 -17.96 6.89 11.57
N ASN A 543 -18.45 7.58 12.59
CA ASN A 543 -17.61 8.31 13.56
C ASN A 543 -17.37 7.51 14.85
N ASP A 544 -18.23 6.53 15.17
CA ASP A 544 -18.17 5.85 16.47
C ASP A 544 -17.33 4.57 16.42
N TRP A 545 -16.21 4.57 17.15
CA TRP A 545 -15.44 3.38 17.47
C TRP A 545 -15.97 2.75 18.77
N VAL A 546 -16.95 1.86 18.61
CA VAL A 546 -17.66 1.18 19.69
C VAL A 546 -16.70 0.33 20.50
N LYS A 547 -16.68 0.54 21.82
CA LYS A 547 -15.92 -0.29 22.77
C LYS A 547 -16.85 -1.26 23.49
N GLN A 548 -16.56 -2.55 23.42
CA GLN A 548 -17.17 -3.57 24.27
C GLN A 548 -16.11 -4.18 25.19
N THR A 549 -16.48 -4.44 26.43
CA THR A 549 -15.54 -4.94 27.45
C THR A 549 -16.20 -6.04 28.28
N PHE A 550 -15.50 -7.15 28.43
CA PHE A 550 -15.93 -8.31 29.20
C PHE A 550 -14.88 -8.63 30.25
N THR A 551 -15.31 -8.87 31.49
CA THR A 551 -14.42 -9.37 32.53
C THR A 551 -14.57 -10.87 32.64
N VAL A 552 -13.46 -11.61 32.56
CA VAL A 552 -13.43 -13.06 32.69
C VAL A 552 -14.02 -13.47 34.03
N GLY A 553 -15.07 -14.30 33.98
CA GLY A 553 -15.74 -14.90 35.12
C GLY A 553 -15.52 -16.41 35.20
N SER A 554 -16.48 -17.14 35.78
CA SER A 554 -16.40 -18.60 35.96
C SER A 554 -16.27 -19.40 34.68
N ASP A 555 -16.69 -18.83 33.55
CA ASP A 555 -16.73 -19.55 32.27
C ASP A 555 -15.31 -19.88 31.73
N PHE A 556 -14.31 -19.07 32.10
CA PHE A 556 -12.91 -19.22 31.68
C PHE A 556 -11.89 -19.11 32.82
N ASP A 557 -12.30 -18.94 34.08
CA ASP A 557 -11.37 -18.91 35.21
C ASP A 557 -10.57 -20.22 35.31
N GLY A 558 -9.24 -20.12 35.24
CA GLY A 558 -8.32 -21.26 35.26
C GLY A 558 -8.30 -22.09 33.98
N LYS A 559 -8.97 -21.67 32.91
CA LYS A 559 -8.96 -22.35 31.60
C LYS A 559 -7.94 -21.72 30.65
N THR A 560 -7.40 -22.52 29.74
CA THR A 560 -6.55 -22.04 28.66
C THR A 560 -7.39 -21.68 27.44
N LEU A 561 -7.38 -20.42 27.01
CA LEU A 561 -8.04 -19.96 25.80
C LEU A 561 -7.36 -20.56 24.57
N ALA A 562 -8.11 -21.28 23.74
CA ALA A 562 -7.64 -21.96 22.54
C ALA A 562 -7.93 -21.19 21.24
N LEU A 563 -9.12 -20.56 21.16
CA LEU A 563 -9.63 -19.95 19.94
C LEU A 563 -10.34 -18.63 20.23
N VAL A 564 -10.13 -17.66 19.35
CA VAL A 564 -10.91 -16.42 19.24
C VAL A 564 -11.55 -16.36 17.85
N ALA A 565 -12.87 -16.21 17.80
CA ALA A 565 -13.64 -16.03 16.58
C ALA A 565 -14.71 -14.94 16.73
N LEU A 566 -15.22 -14.44 15.61
CA LEU A 566 -16.43 -13.62 15.55
C LEU A 566 -17.55 -14.44 14.91
N ASN A 567 -18.79 -14.25 15.37
CA ASN A 567 -19.97 -14.83 14.74
C ASN A 567 -20.92 -13.72 14.30
N PHE A 568 -21.21 -13.68 13.01
CA PHE A 568 -22.11 -12.74 12.37
C PHE A 568 -23.44 -13.44 12.07
N LYS A 569 -24.51 -12.99 12.72
CA LYS A 569 -25.87 -13.48 12.48
C LYS A 569 -26.74 -12.38 11.91
N ASN A 570 -27.66 -12.74 11.03
CA ASN A 570 -28.60 -11.78 10.41
C ASN A 570 -27.88 -10.58 9.76
N ALA A 571 -26.68 -10.80 9.23
CA ALA A 571 -25.85 -9.74 8.66
C ALA A 571 -26.46 -9.27 7.33
N LYS A 572 -26.69 -7.96 7.20
CA LYS A 572 -27.22 -7.33 6.00
C LYS A 572 -26.33 -6.16 5.59
N ASN A 573 -25.66 -6.31 4.45
CA ASN A 573 -24.75 -5.31 3.88
C ASN A 573 -23.80 -4.71 4.92
N VAL A 574 -23.24 -5.56 5.77
CA VAL A 574 -22.34 -5.11 6.84
C VAL A 574 -21.12 -4.47 6.19
N ASP A 575 -20.70 -3.33 6.73
CA ASP A 575 -19.36 -2.75 6.57
C ASP A 575 -18.83 -2.48 7.98
N LEU A 576 -18.00 -3.39 8.48
CA LEU A 576 -17.49 -3.36 9.84
C LEU A 576 -15.96 -3.37 9.86
N MET A 577 -15.37 -2.39 10.52
CA MET A 577 -13.91 -2.31 10.74
C MET A 577 -13.56 -2.72 12.17
N LEU A 578 -12.51 -3.51 12.35
CA LEU A 578 -12.02 -3.94 13.67
C LEU A 578 -10.95 -3.00 14.20
N GLY A 579 -11.28 -2.26 15.26
CA GLY A 579 -10.39 -1.29 15.87
C GLY A 579 -9.48 -1.88 16.93
N GLU A 580 -9.88 -2.95 17.62
CA GLU A 580 -9.12 -3.55 18.72
C GLU A 580 -9.62 -4.97 19.04
N PHE A 581 -8.71 -5.89 19.32
CA PHE A 581 -8.97 -7.02 20.21
C PHE A 581 -7.86 -7.07 21.26
N SER A 582 -8.22 -7.10 22.54
CA SER A 582 -7.24 -7.18 23.61
C SER A 582 -7.65 -8.07 24.78
N ILE A 583 -6.65 -8.65 25.45
CA ILE A 583 -6.76 -9.37 26.72
C ILE A 583 -5.73 -8.78 27.69
N VAL A 584 -6.20 -8.12 28.74
CA VAL A 584 -5.37 -7.36 29.68
C VAL A 584 -5.56 -7.92 31.09
N ARG A 585 -4.46 -8.26 31.77
CA ARG A 585 -4.46 -8.72 33.16
C ARG A 585 -3.99 -7.61 34.08
N GLY A 586 -4.91 -7.06 34.87
CA GLY A 586 -4.58 -6.02 35.86
C GLY A 586 -4.07 -4.72 35.21
N ASN A 587 -3.07 -4.10 35.85
CA ASN A 587 -2.47 -2.85 35.42
C ASN A 587 -0.97 -3.04 35.15
N TYR A 588 -0.43 -2.27 34.21
CA TYR A 588 0.99 -2.27 33.87
C TYR A 588 1.64 -0.95 34.30
N ALA A 589 2.93 -1.01 34.61
CA ALA A 589 3.68 0.16 35.05
C ALA A 589 3.91 1.14 33.89
N THR A 590 3.82 2.43 34.18
CA THR A 590 4.32 3.49 33.28
C THR A 590 5.83 3.33 33.11
N PRO A 591 6.35 3.30 31.87
CA PRO A 591 7.78 3.21 31.62
C PRO A 591 8.54 4.44 32.12
N ALA A 592 9.86 4.30 32.27
CA ALA A 592 10.74 5.46 32.46
C ALA A 592 10.77 6.35 31.21
N THR A 593 11.06 7.63 31.39
CA THR A 593 11.30 8.56 30.28
C THR A 593 12.55 8.16 29.49
N PRO A 594 12.51 8.11 28.15
CA PRO A 594 13.68 7.87 27.33
C PRO A 594 14.77 8.92 27.52
N VAL A 595 16.03 8.55 27.24
CA VAL A 595 17.18 9.47 27.24
C VAL A 595 17.65 9.67 25.82
N ILE A 596 17.49 10.89 25.30
CA ILE A 596 17.88 11.23 23.92
C ILE A 596 19.40 11.29 23.79
N ASP A 597 19.92 10.66 22.73
CA ASP A 597 21.26 10.91 22.24
C ASP A 597 21.25 12.16 21.36
N ALA A 598 21.52 13.30 21.99
CA ALA A 598 21.45 14.60 21.34
C ALA A 598 22.52 14.77 20.24
N ALA A 599 23.63 14.03 20.27
CA ALA A 599 24.69 14.16 19.27
C ALA A 599 24.31 13.53 17.94
N ASN A 600 23.43 12.52 17.97
CA ASN A 600 23.03 11.73 16.81
C ASN A 600 21.58 11.95 16.37
N THR A 601 20.83 12.76 17.12
CA THR A 601 19.51 13.29 16.75
C THR A 601 19.69 14.52 15.85
N LYS A 602 19.12 14.51 14.64
CA LYS A 602 19.44 15.49 13.57
C LYS A 602 18.24 15.82 12.69
N MET A 603 18.18 17.08 12.24
CA MET A 603 17.41 17.45 11.05
C MET A 603 18.17 16.97 9.81
N LEU A 604 17.47 16.37 8.85
CA LEU A 604 18.06 15.66 7.72
C LEU A 604 17.76 16.33 6.37
N TYR A 605 16.55 16.84 6.19
CA TYR A 605 16.12 17.45 4.94
C TYR A 605 14.98 18.45 5.18
N ASN A 606 14.80 19.39 4.25
CA ASN A 606 13.84 20.49 4.39
C ASN A 606 13.38 20.93 2.99
N SER A 607 12.07 20.96 2.77
CA SER A 607 11.46 21.30 1.47
C SER A 607 10.01 21.73 1.63
N LYS A 608 9.30 22.02 0.53
CA LYS A 608 7.86 22.35 0.54
C LYS A 608 6.99 21.31 1.25
N ALA A 609 7.41 20.04 1.25
CA ALA A 609 6.68 18.94 1.89
C ALA A 609 6.86 18.92 3.42
N GLY A 610 7.77 19.72 3.97
CA GLY A 610 8.15 19.73 5.38
C GLY A 610 9.59 19.27 5.60
N MET A 611 9.92 19.02 6.86
CA MET A 611 11.27 18.61 7.28
C MET A 611 11.35 17.13 7.60
N ASP A 612 12.46 16.51 7.21
CA ASP A 612 12.82 15.14 7.63
C ASP A 612 13.82 15.20 8.76
N ALA A 613 13.76 14.23 9.67
CA ALA A 613 14.66 14.17 10.82
C ALA A 613 14.87 12.75 11.33
N LYS A 614 15.90 12.55 12.16
CA LYS A 614 16.07 11.33 12.96
C LYS A 614 16.27 11.62 14.43
N ILE A 615 15.75 10.72 15.27
CA ILE A 615 16.01 10.69 16.72
C ILE A 615 16.66 9.37 17.10
N ILE A 616 17.69 9.45 17.94
CA ILE A 616 18.32 8.30 18.59
C ILE A 616 18.16 8.49 20.10
N PHE A 617 17.77 7.44 20.81
CA PHE A 617 17.57 7.50 22.25
C PHE A 617 17.86 6.14 22.88
N ASN A 618 17.89 6.08 24.21
CA ASN A 618 18.02 4.83 24.95
C ASN A 618 17.04 4.82 26.12
N MET A 619 16.59 3.64 26.52
CA MET A 619 15.81 3.48 27.74
C MET A 619 16.74 3.25 28.94
N PRO A 620 16.44 3.87 30.10
CA PRO A 620 17.09 3.50 31.36
C PRO A 620 16.91 1.99 31.61
N ASN A 621 18.01 1.27 31.72
CA ASN A 621 18.01 -0.18 31.93
C ASN A 621 19.28 -0.61 32.70
N ASN A 622 19.28 -1.85 33.19
CA ASN A 622 20.35 -2.43 34.02
C ASN A 622 21.02 -3.65 33.37
N LYS A 623 20.86 -3.86 32.06
CA LYS A 623 21.49 -4.98 31.34
C LYS A 623 23.00 -4.74 31.23
N ALA A 624 23.78 -5.81 31.29
CA ALA A 624 25.23 -5.69 31.11
C ALA A 624 25.58 -5.35 29.65
N ALA A 625 26.75 -4.76 29.42
CA ALA A 625 27.21 -4.46 28.06
C ALA A 625 27.24 -5.72 27.19
N GLY A 626 26.55 -5.68 26.06
CA GLY A 626 26.43 -6.80 25.12
C GLY A 626 25.33 -7.81 25.45
N GLU A 627 24.56 -7.61 26.52
CA GLU A 627 23.29 -8.32 26.72
C GLU A 627 22.15 -7.55 26.01
N PRO A 628 21.22 -8.24 25.34
CA PRO A 628 20.06 -7.57 24.76
C PRO A 628 19.16 -7.00 25.86
N CYS A 629 18.68 -5.78 25.62
CA CYS A 629 17.59 -5.19 26.38
C CYS A 629 16.38 -5.06 25.46
N TYR A 630 15.32 -5.81 25.79
CA TYR A 630 14.06 -5.80 25.06
C TYR A 630 13.12 -4.75 25.64
N ASN A 631 12.13 -4.32 24.85
CA ASN A 631 11.12 -3.35 25.31
C ASN A 631 10.36 -3.85 26.55
N LEU A 632 10.12 -5.17 26.65
CA LEU A 632 9.53 -5.79 27.85
C LEU A 632 10.36 -5.60 29.13
N ASP A 633 11.70 -5.58 29.04
CA ASP A 633 12.58 -5.41 30.20
C ASP A 633 12.39 -4.04 30.85
N VAL A 634 12.05 -3.03 30.04
CA VAL A 634 11.84 -1.64 30.44
C VAL A 634 10.37 -1.24 30.49
N LYS A 635 9.47 -2.24 30.45
CA LYS A 635 8.00 -2.10 30.58
C LYS A 635 7.34 -1.30 29.45
N THR A 636 7.97 -1.26 28.29
CA THR A 636 7.52 -0.49 27.11
C THR A 636 6.93 -1.43 26.05
N SER A 637 5.85 -1.00 25.40
CA SER A 637 5.34 -1.64 24.16
C SER A 637 6.02 -1.06 22.92
N HIS A 638 5.92 0.26 22.78
CA HIS A 638 6.46 1.04 21.66
C HIS A 638 6.73 2.48 22.11
N PHE A 639 7.26 3.29 21.20
CA PHE A 639 7.57 4.69 21.41
C PHE A 639 6.71 5.58 20.51
N ARG A 640 6.30 6.74 21.03
CA ARG A 640 5.63 7.78 20.27
C ARG A 640 6.64 8.85 19.91
N LEU A 641 6.64 9.24 18.63
CA LEU A 641 7.57 10.19 18.05
C LEU A 641 6.86 11.53 17.87
N TYR A 642 7.35 12.56 18.54
CA TYR A 642 6.79 13.91 18.50
C TYR A 642 7.72 14.88 17.79
N ALA A 643 7.17 15.89 17.15
CA ALA A 643 7.88 17.07 16.68
C ALA A 643 7.20 18.32 17.22
N GLN A 644 7.95 19.40 17.39
CA GLN A 644 7.41 20.69 17.81
C GLN A 644 8.17 21.84 17.16
N GLU A 645 7.46 22.65 16.39
CA GLU A 645 7.91 23.96 15.95
C GLU A 645 8.00 24.93 17.13
N GLU A 646 9.02 25.78 17.16
CA GLU A 646 9.22 26.76 18.23
C GLU A 646 7.99 27.66 18.42
N GLY A 647 7.40 27.61 19.62
CA GLY A 647 6.20 28.38 19.98
C GLY A 647 4.86 27.76 19.54
N LYS A 648 4.85 26.52 19.02
CA LYS A 648 3.64 25.79 18.62
C LYS A 648 3.37 24.59 19.52
N GLU A 649 2.19 24.00 19.41
CA GLU A 649 1.85 22.76 20.12
C GLU A 649 2.63 21.55 19.56
N PRO A 650 3.03 20.59 20.41
CA PRO A 650 3.61 19.32 19.96
C PRO A 650 2.66 18.55 19.05
N MET A 651 3.21 17.88 18.05
CA MET A 651 2.46 16.97 17.18
C MET A 651 3.04 15.56 17.20
N LEU A 652 2.17 14.55 17.20
CA LEU A 652 2.56 13.16 17.06
C LEU A 652 2.82 12.86 15.58
N MET A 653 4.04 12.45 15.26
CA MET A 653 4.48 12.15 13.89
C MET A 653 4.41 10.67 13.55
N GLY A 654 4.40 9.78 14.55
CA GLY A 654 4.30 8.34 14.34
C GLY A 654 4.77 7.53 15.55
N THR A 655 5.04 6.24 15.33
CA THR A 655 5.48 5.31 16.37
C THR A 655 6.58 4.38 15.89
N THR A 656 7.36 3.83 16.83
CA THR A 656 8.44 2.88 16.54
C THR A 656 8.63 1.88 17.68
N THR A 657 9.06 0.65 17.37
CA THR A 657 9.52 -0.33 18.36
C THR A 657 11.00 -0.16 18.68
N SER A 658 11.78 0.39 17.76
CA SER A 658 13.21 0.64 17.91
C SER A 658 13.49 1.78 18.88
N TRP A 659 14.71 1.83 19.42
CA TRP A 659 15.19 2.99 20.20
C TRP A 659 15.76 4.09 19.29
N ALA A 660 15.09 4.26 18.15
CA ALA A 660 15.41 5.19 17.08
C ALA A 660 14.14 5.41 16.23
N GLY A 661 14.02 6.60 15.64
CA GLY A 661 12.89 6.97 14.81
C GLY A 661 13.28 7.89 13.67
N LEU A 662 12.58 7.76 12.54
CA LEU A 662 12.64 8.69 11.41
C LEU A 662 11.34 9.48 11.36
N TYR A 663 11.48 10.76 11.06
CA TYR A 663 10.38 11.71 10.90
C TYR A 663 10.38 12.14 9.44
N TYR A 664 9.21 12.12 8.84
CA TYR A 664 9.01 12.57 7.46
C TYR A 664 7.96 13.66 7.42
N SER A 665 8.23 14.70 6.64
CA SER A 665 7.26 15.77 6.38
C SER A 665 6.74 16.42 7.66
N ILE A 666 7.63 16.75 8.60
CA ILE A 666 7.28 17.58 9.76
C ILE A 666 6.75 18.92 9.21
N PRO A 667 5.46 19.23 9.39
CA PRO A 667 4.90 20.47 8.94
C PRO A 667 5.37 21.62 9.83
N VAL A 668 5.57 22.77 9.21
CA VAL A 668 5.87 24.04 9.89
C VAL A 668 4.98 25.12 9.29
N GLU A 669 4.53 26.07 10.11
CA GLU A 669 3.76 27.22 9.60
C GLU A 669 4.66 28.20 8.81
N LYS A 670 5.91 28.33 9.24
CA LYS A 670 6.91 29.16 8.56
C LYS A 670 8.08 28.28 8.13
N VAL A 671 8.42 28.37 6.84
CA VAL A 671 9.60 27.68 6.30
C VAL A 671 10.84 28.10 7.06
N ASN A 672 11.70 27.12 7.35
CA ASN A 672 12.91 27.26 8.14
C ASN A 672 12.72 27.61 9.64
N SER A 673 11.53 27.40 10.22
CA SER A 673 11.37 27.46 11.67
C SER A 673 12.25 26.42 12.39
N LYS A 674 12.66 26.73 13.62
CA LYS A 674 13.35 25.75 14.46
C LYS A 674 12.38 24.68 14.95
N VAL A 675 12.85 23.43 14.97
CA VAL A 675 12.08 22.28 15.41
C VAL A 675 12.85 21.53 16.49
N ARG A 676 12.14 21.03 17.51
CA ARG A 676 12.69 20.01 18.43
C ARG A 676 11.95 18.69 18.25
N LEU A 677 12.68 17.59 18.45
CA LEU A 677 12.15 16.23 18.35
C LEU A 677 11.92 15.67 19.75
N GLY A 678 10.82 14.96 19.91
CA GLY A 678 10.37 14.38 21.16
C GLY A 678 10.14 12.88 21.03
N VAL A 679 10.37 12.16 22.12
CA VAL A 679 10.02 10.74 22.22
C VAL A 679 9.52 10.41 23.61
N SER A 680 8.53 9.53 23.68
CA SER A 680 8.03 8.95 24.93
C SER A 680 7.89 7.44 24.81
N ALA A 681 7.88 6.75 25.95
CA ALA A 681 7.68 5.33 26.04
C ALA A 681 6.24 5.01 26.47
N VAL A 682 5.57 4.11 25.74
CA VAL A 682 4.19 3.70 26.01
C VAL A 682 4.17 2.41 26.81
N ALA A 683 3.38 2.36 27.88
CA ALA A 683 3.23 1.17 28.73
C ALA A 683 2.73 -0.04 27.94
N LEU A 684 3.00 -1.25 28.45
CA LEU A 684 2.63 -2.51 27.79
C LEU A 684 1.13 -2.62 27.48
N ASP A 685 0.24 -2.04 28.28
CA ASP A 685 -1.22 -2.02 28.04
C ASP A 685 -1.72 -0.81 27.24
N HIS A 686 -0.79 0.03 26.77
CA HIS A 686 -1.05 1.24 26.00
C HIS A 686 -1.87 2.32 26.73
N LYS A 687 -2.10 2.20 28.05
CA LYS A 687 -2.93 3.16 28.80
C LYS A 687 -2.18 4.36 29.33
N THR A 688 -0.90 4.18 29.66
CA THR A 688 -0.03 5.25 30.17
C THR A 688 1.21 5.42 29.32
N GLU A 689 1.81 6.59 29.44
CA GLU A 689 2.97 7.05 28.67
C GLU A 689 3.92 7.78 29.62
N SER A 690 5.22 7.67 29.39
CA SER A 690 6.21 8.49 30.11
C SER A 690 6.05 9.98 29.77
N GLU A 691 6.69 10.86 30.54
CA GLU A 691 6.95 12.22 30.05
C GLU A 691 7.68 12.18 28.70
N ILE A 692 7.44 13.19 27.86
CA ILE A 692 8.14 13.32 26.57
C ILE A 692 9.57 13.81 26.84
N ALA A 693 10.56 13.02 26.41
CA ALA A 693 11.94 13.47 26.32
C ALA A 693 12.09 14.35 25.08
N TRP A 694 12.69 15.53 25.23
CA TRP A 694 12.85 16.50 24.14
C TRP A 694 14.33 16.75 23.81
N SER A 695 14.63 16.89 22.52
CA SER A 695 15.87 17.52 22.08
C SER A 695 15.85 19.03 22.34
N ASN A 696 17.00 19.68 22.18
CA ASN A 696 17.01 21.12 21.97
C ASN A 696 16.30 21.47 20.66
N TYR A 697 15.84 22.73 20.53
CA TYR A 697 15.45 23.26 19.22
C TYR A 697 16.67 23.28 18.29
N MET A 698 16.51 22.68 17.12
CA MET A 698 17.54 22.57 16.10
C MET A 698 17.22 23.51 14.95
N GLU A 699 18.27 24.03 14.31
CA GLU A 699 18.14 24.70 13.02
C GLU A 699 17.70 23.67 11.96
N PRO A 700 16.86 24.08 11.01
CA PRO A 700 16.46 23.22 9.89
C PRO A 700 17.66 22.90 9.00
N ALA A 701 17.57 21.82 8.23
CA ALA A 701 18.47 21.60 7.11
C ALA A 701 18.27 22.68 6.03
N THR A 702 19.23 22.82 5.12
CA THR A 702 19.11 23.72 3.96
C THR A 702 17.83 23.42 3.19
N TYR A 703 17.01 24.45 2.94
CA TYR A 703 15.78 24.30 2.17
C TYR A 703 16.09 23.96 0.72
N VAL A 704 15.45 22.91 0.22
CA VAL A 704 15.55 22.48 -1.17
C VAL A 704 14.24 22.85 -1.88
N TYR A 705 14.37 23.72 -2.87
CA TYR A 705 13.27 24.19 -3.69
C TYR A 705 12.76 23.11 -4.63
N ASN A 706 11.47 23.11 -4.89
CA ASN A 706 10.86 22.27 -5.93
C ASN A 706 10.53 23.13 -7.16
N ASP A 707 11.11 22.75 -8.30
CA ASP A 707 11.01 23.51 -9.54
C ASP A 707 9.72 23.26 -10.33
N ASP A 708 8.84 22.37 -9.84
CA ASP A 708 7.63 22.00 -10.55
C ASP A 708 6.71 23.20 -10.65
N ILE A 709 5.99 23.26 -11.77
CA ILE A 709 5.03 24.32 -12.06
C ILE A 709 3.61 23.76 -12.12
N GLN A 710 2.66 24.65 -11.96
CA GLN A 710 1.25 24.34 -11.98
C GLN A 710 0.39 25.43 -12.65
N SER A 711 -0.79 25.02 -13.13
CA SER A 711 -1.89 25.88 -13.55
C SER A 711 -3.12 25.57 -12.71
N ASN A 712 -3.77 26.59 -12.16
CA ASN A 712 -5.00 26.42 -11.38
C ASN A 712 -6.21 25.93 -12.19
N LYS A 713 -6.12 25.92 -13.54
CA LYS A 713 -7.17 25.44 -14.45
C LYS A 713 -6.57 24.53 -15.52
N LYS A 714 -7.26 23.40 -15.80
CA LYS A 714 -6.92 22.45 -16.87
C LYS A 714 -7.67 22.70 -18.18
N THR A 715 -8.89 23.20 -18.07
CA THR A 715 -9.73 23.55 -19.21
C THR A 715 -10.06 25.02 -19.09
N ILE A 716 -9.57 25.81 -20.03
CA ILE A 716 -9.67 27.27 -20.01
C ILE A 716 -10.50 27.71 -21.21
N LYS A 717 -11.42 28.65 -20.99
CA LYS A 717 -12.22 29.27 -22.06
C LYS A 717 -11.60 30.58 -22.56
N PRO A 718 -11.94 31.02 -23.78
CA PRO A 718 -11.50 32.31 -24.30
C PRO A 718 -11.71 33.45 -23.31
N ASN A 719 -10.65 34.21 -23.05
CA ASN A 719 -10.60 35.33 -22.11
C ASN A 719 -10.86 34.99 -20.63
N GLU A 720 -10.93 33.71 -20.28
CA GLU A 720 -11.00 33.26 -18.89
C GLU A 720 -9.65 33.45 -18.20
N GLU A 721 -9.67 33.97 -16.97
CA GLU A 721 -8.45 34.11 -16.16
C GLU A 721 -8.02 32.77 -15.59
N PHE A 722 -6.71 32.52 -15.66
CA PHE A 722 -6.03 31.40 -15.03
C PHE A 722 -4.68 31.86 -14.47
N THR A 723 -4.15 31.10 -13.53
CA THR A 723 -2.90 31.41 -12.81
C THR A 723 -1.90 30.29 -13.03
N LEU A 724 -0.71 30.67 -13.50
CA LEU A 724 0.48 29.83 -13.58
C LEU A 724 1.35 30.11 -12.35
N SER A 725 1.90 29.10 -11.70
CA SER A 725 2.79 29.29 -10.55
C SER A 725 3.77 28.14 -10.37
N TYR A 726 4.82 28.36 -9.59
CA TYR A 726 5.54 27.25 -8.98
C TYR A 726 4.63 26.51 -7.99
N ILE A 727 4.84 25.20 -7.84
CA ILE A 727 4.17 24.42 -6.78
C ILE A 727 4.74 24.80 -5.42
N ASP A 728 6.02 25.11 -5.35
CA ASP A 728 6.67 25.64 -4.15
C ASP A 728 6.50 27.17 -4.06
N PRO A 729 5.74 27.70 -3.09
CA PRO A 729 5.50 29.14 -2.97
C PRO A 729 6.77 29.91 -2.57
N GLU A 730 7.76 29.26 -1.95
CA GLU A 730 9.03 29.86 -1.57
C GLU A 730 10.04 29.89 -2.73
N HIS A 731 9.72 29.25 -3.86
CA HIS A 731 10.59 29.24 -5.02
C HIS A 731 10.89 30.67 -5.50
N PRO A 732 12.16 31.02 -5.80
CA PRO A 732 12.50 32.32 -6.35
C PRO A 732 11.75 32.64 -7.65
N ALA A 733 11.51 33.93 -7.88
CA ALA A 733 10.77 34.39 -9.05
C ALA A 733 11.42 33.95 -10.38
N ALA A 734 10.57 33.67 -11.37
CA ALA A 734 10.97 33.39 -12.75
C ALA A 734 10.24 34.31 -13.72
N LYS A 735 10.77 34.37 -14.95
CA LYS A 735 10.09 34.94 -16.11
C LYS A 735 9.26 33.85 -16.77
N TRP A 736 8.01 34.16 -17.09
CA TRP A 736 7.05 33.27 -17.73
C TRP A 736 6.70 33.84 -19.11
N GLU A 737 6.73 33.02 -20.15
CA GLU A 737 6.37 33.40 -21.52
C GLU A 737 5.44 32.36 -22.13
N ILE A 738 4.31 32.81 -22.66
CA ILE A 738 3.36 31.95 -23.40
C ILE A 738 3.69 32.09 -24.88
N VAL A 739 3.89 30.96 -25.55
CA VAL A 739 4.32 30.88 -26.94
C VAL A 739 3.28 30.17 -27.80
N LYS A 740 2.99 30.72 -28.97
CA LYS A 740 2.15 30.12 -30.02
C LYS A 740 2.81 30.37 -31.37
N ASP A 741 2.91 29.34 -32.20
CA ASP A 741 3.53 29.42 -33.52
C ASP A 741 4.94 30.06 -33.49
N ASP A 742 5.77 29.63 -32.54
CA ASP A 742 7.13 30.14 -32.25
C ASP A 742 7.21 31.63 -31.82
N ALA A 743 6.08 32.31 -31.62
CA ALA A 743 6.02 33.70 -31.15
C ALA A 743 5.55 33.81 -29.69
N VAL A 744 6.22 34.65 -28.88
CA VAL A 744 5.77 34.99 -27.52
C VAL A 744 4.54 35.89 -27.62
N VAL A 745 3.39 35.42 -27.13
CA VAL A 745 2.11 36.15 -27.18
C VAL A 745 1.79 36.89 -25.87
N LYS A 746 2.33 36.41 -24.74
CA LYS A 746 2.19 37.03 -23.41
C LYS A 746 3.44 36.73 -22.57
N SER A 747 3.76 37.62 -21.64
CA SER A 747 4.84 37.44 -20.67
C SER A 747 4.46 37.97 -19.28
N GLY A 748 5.04 37.38 -18.24
CA GLY A 748 4.91 37.81 -16.84
C GLY A 748 6.13 37.43 -16.01
N GLU A 749 6.16 37.86 -14.76
CA GLU A 749 7.26 37.62 -13.81
C GLU A 749 6.72 37.32 -12.42
N GLY A 750 7.45 36.53 -11.63
CA GLY A 750 7.09 36.20 -10.25
C GLY A 750 7.18 34.71 -9.95
N ASN A 751 6.78 34.30 -8.75
CA ASN A 751 6.52 32.90 -8.41
C ASN A 751 5.12 32.43 -8.86
N SER A 752 4.24 33.38 -9.20
CA SER A 752 2.87 33.19 -9.66
C SER A 752 2.48 34.32 -10.63
N TRP A 753 1.72 34.00 -11.67
CA TRP A 753 1.29 34.93 -12.72
C TRP A 753 -0.13 34.60 -13.22
N THR A 754 -1.05 35.55 -13.09
CA THR A 754 -2.42 35.46 -13.61
C THR A 754 -2.53 36.14 -14.98
N VAL A 755 -3.16 35.45 -15.94
CA VAL A 755 -3.28 35.86 -17.34
C VAL A 755 -4.58 35.34 -17.97
N LYS A 756 -4.93 35.86 -19.15
CA LYS A 756 -6.03 35.39 -20.01
C LYS A 756 -5.60 35.37 -21.48
N LEU A 757 -6.16 34.44 -22.26
CA LEU A 757 -5.86 34.27 -23.69
C LEU A 757 -7.17 34.21 -24.52
N PRO A 758 -7.24 34.89 -25.68
CA PRO A 758 -8.48 35.00 -26.44
C PRO A 758 -8.72 33.88 -27.46
N GLU A 759 -7.68 33.25 -28.00
CA GLU A 759 -7.82 32.29 -29.11
C GLU A 759 -7.82 30.86 -28.59
N THR A 760 -8.61 29.99 -29.25
CA THR A 760 -8.58 28.55 -28.98
C THR A 760 -7.29 27.91 -29.53
N GLY A 761 -6.92 26.78 -28.95
CA GLY A 761 -5.74 26.00 -29.33
C GLY A 761 -4.81 25.71 -28.15
N SER A 762 -3.68 25.08 -28.46
CA SER A 762 -2.61 24.77 -27.51
C SER A 762 -1.53 25.85 -27.55
N TYR A 763 -0.98 26.19 -26.39
CA TYR A 763 0.12 27.11 -26.21
C TYR A 763 1.23 26.45 -25.41
N ASP A 764 2.47 26.75 -25.77
CA ASP A 764 3.65 26.36 -25.01
C ASP A 764 3.89 27.36 -23.88
N LEU A 765 4.48 26.89 -22.80
CA LEU A 765 4.93 27.73 -21.70
C LEU A 765 6.45 27.66 -21.57
N LYS A 766 7.13 28.81 -21.63
CA LYS A 766 8.55 28.93 -21.32
C LYS A 766 8.71 29.57 -19.94
N VAL A 767 9.53 28.95 -19.10
CA VAL A 767 9.87 29.44 -17.76
C VAL A 767 11.38 29.64 -17.70
N THR A 768 11.82 30.90 -17.58
CA THR A 768 13.24 31.27 -17.46
C THR A 768 13.50 31.71 -16.03
N GLY A 769 14.28 30.91 -15.30
CA GLY A 769 14.51 31.11 -13.87
C GLY A 769 15.59 30.18 -13.34
N ASN A 770 15.72 30.13 -12.02
CA ASN A 770 16.54 29.11 -11.39
C ASN A 770 15.83 27.75 -11.50
N GLU A 771 16.63 26.72 -11.77
CA GLU A 771 16.31 25.31 -11.62
C GLU A 771 17.32 24.73 -10.61
N TYR A 772 16.83 23.99 -9.62
CA TYR A 772 17.62 23.49 -8.50
C TYR A 772 17.96 22.01 -8.69
N GLY A 773 19.26 21.70 -8.67
CA GLY A 773 19.73 20.31 -8.64
C GLY A 773 19.39 19.63 -7.30
N GLU A 774 19.54 18.31 -7.24
CA GLU A 774 19.35 17.53 -6.00
C GLU A 774 20.30 17.96 -4.87
N ASP A 775 21.46 18.54 -5.22
CA ASP A 775 22.44 19.13 -4.30
C ASP A 775 22.04 20.54 -3.81
N GLY A 776 20.91 21.07 -4.27
CA GLY A 776 20.41 22.40 -3.99
C GLY A 776 21.11 23.51 -4.79
N ALA A 777 21.97 23.17 -5.75
CA ALA A 777 22.65 24.17 -6.59
C ALA A 777 21.68 24.76 -7.61
N ALA A 778 21.60 26.09 -7.65
CA ALA A 778 20.77 26.80 -8.60
C ALA A 778 21.49 26.94 -9.95
N LYS A 779 20.80 26.63 -11.04
CA LYS A 779 21.22 26.88 -12.42
C LYS A 779 20.18 27.71 -13.13
N GLN A 780 20.59 28.79 -13.77
CA GLN A 780 19.70 29.53 -14.67
C GLN A 780 19.38 28.70 -15.90
N THR A 781 18.10 28.37 -16.10
CA THR A 781 17.64 27.60 -17.25
C THR A 781 16.38 28.21 -17.84
N THR A 782 16.12 27.87 -19.11
CA THR A 782 14.82 28.12 -19.75
C THR A 782 14.21 26.78 -20.05
N ARG A 783 13.09 26.49 -19.38
CA ARG A 783 12.35 25.24 -19.51
C ARG A 783 11.12 25.49 -20.37
N THR A 784 10.94 24.71 -21.43
CA THR A 784 9.76 24.79 -22.31
C THR A 784 8.85 23.61 -22.03
N PHE A 785 7.59 23.90 -21.73
CA PHE A 785 6.52 22.94 -21.51
C PHE A 785 5.58 23.00 -22.71
N ALA A 786 5.67 21.99 -23.58
CA ALA A 786 4.91 21.93 -24.81
C ALA A 786 3.41 21.75 -24.53
N SER A 787 2.56 22.54 -25.19
CA SER A 787 1.10 22.45 -25.08
C SER A 787 0.59 22.44 -23.64
N TYR A 788 1.23 23.23 -22.78
CA TYR A 788 0.93 23.31 -21.36
C TYR A 788 -0.40 24.01 -21.07
N ILE A 789 -0.82 24.91 -21.95
CA ILE A 789 -2.05 25.69 -21.82
C ILE A 789 -2.96 25.36 -23.01
N GLN A 790 -4.21 24.99 -22.73
CA GLN A 790 -5.21 24.68 -23.75
C GLN A 790 -6.45 25.54 -23.59
N ILE A 791 -6.71 26.38 -24.60
CA ILE A 791 -7.91 27.19 -24.68
C ILE A 791 -8.92 26.46 -25.57
N THR A 792 -10.08 26.14 -25.02
CA THR A 792 -11.11 25.30 -25.66
C THR A 792 -12.38 26.11 -25.90
N SER A 793 -13.16 25.79 -26.94
CA SER A 793 -14.39 26.53 -27.25
C SER A 793 -15.43 26.44 -26.11
N GLU A 794 -16.34 27.40 -26.00
CA GLU A 794 -17.37 27.34 -24.96
C GLU A 794 -18.31 26.14 -25.11
N GLY A 795 -18.58 25.72 -26.35
CA GLY A 795 -19.48 24.60 -26.65
C GLY A 795 -19.04 23.23 -26.08
N THR A 796 -17.75 23.06 -25.76
CA THR A 796 -17.24 21.82 -25.16
C THR A 796 -17.47 21.71 -23.65
N GLY A 797 -18.14 22.69 -23.02
CA GLY A 797 -18.40 22.74 -21.58
C GLY A 797 -17.19 23.25 -20.78
N ALA A 798 -17.38 23.69 -19.54
CA ALA A 798 -16.33 24.33 -18.74
C ALA A 798 -16.05 23.58 -17.43
N LEU A 799 -14.98 23.94 -16.71
CA LEU A 799 -14.81 23.49 -15.33
C LEU A 799 -15.96 24.04 -14.47
N PRO A 800 -16.61 23.21 -13.64
CA PRO A 800 -17.63 23.70 -12.71
C PRO A 800 -17.06 24.72 -11.72
N GLU A 801 -17.88 25.66 -11.27
CA GLU A 801 -17.56 26.59 -10.18
C GLU A 801 -18.77 26.71 -9.25
N ILE A 802 -18.52 26.83 -7.94
CA ILE A 802 -19.58 27.01 -6.94
C ILE A 802 -19.53 28.44 -6.39
N TYR A 803 -20.53 29.24 -6.75
CA TYR A 803 -20.65 30.62 -6.28
C TYR A 803 -21.21 30.67 -4.86
N SER A 804 -22.26 29.92 -4.57
CA SER A 804 -22.90 29.91 -3.25
C SER A 804 -23.29 28.51 -2.78
N LEU A 805 -23.33 28.33 -1.47
CA LEU A 805 -23.84 27.14 -0.80
C LEU A 805 -24.54 27.60 0.48
N THR A 806 -25.77 27.14 0.70
CA THR A 806 -26.64 27.58 1.79
C THR A 806 -27.38 26.40 2.41
N ALA A 807 -27.77 26.54 3.67
CA ALA A 807 -28.62 25.62 4.42
C ALA A 807 -29.89 26.38 4.86
N ASN A 808 -31.07 25.89 4.49
CA ASN A 808 -32.36 26.56 4.71
C ASN A 808 -32.38 28.03 4.25
N GLY A 809 -31.64 28.35 3.18
CA GLY A 809 -31.53 29.70 2.63
C GLY A 809 -30.55 30.65 3.37
N SER A 810 -29.87 30.18 4.42
CA SER A 810 -28.84 30.95 5.14
C SER A 810 -27.43 30.39 4.91
N LYS A 811 -26.42 31.23 5.16
CA LYS A 811 -25.01 30.83 5.25
C LYS A 811 -24.57 30.53 6.68
N ASP A 812 -25.45 30.76 7.66
CA ASP A 812 -25.19 30.59 9.08
C ASP A 812 -25.48 29.15 9.56
N GLU A 813 -24.85 28.73 10.66
CA GLU A 813 -25.03 27.40 11.26
C GLU A 813 -26.51 27.04 11.47
N VAL A 814 -26.87 25.78 11.20
CA VAL A 814 -28.25 25.27 11.35
C VAL A 814 -28.29 24.21 12.46
N SER A 815 -29.35 24.21 13.27
CA SER A 815 -29.60 23.19 14.31
C SER A 815 -30.91 22.45 14.07
N ILE A 816 -30.88 21.12 14.09
CA ILE A 816 -32.03 20.23 13.86
C ILE A 816 -32.03 19.04 14.84
N LYS A 817 -33.15 18.31 14.93
CA LYS A 817 -33.20 17.00 15.63
C LYS A 817 -32.78 15.85 14.72
N THR A 818 -32.32 14.74 15.29
CA THR A 818 -32.05 13.51 14.54
C THR A 818 -33.30 13.09 13.74
N GLY A 819 -33.13 12.79 12.46
CA GLY A 819 -34.23 12.44 11.54
C GLY A 819 -34.95 13.63 10.89
N GLU A 820 -34.75 14.88 11.33
CA GLU A 820 -35.19 16.06 10.58
C GLU A 820 -34.26 16.33 9.40
N SER A 821 -34.77 17.01 8.37
CA SER A 821 -34.02 17.33 7.16
C SER A 821 -33.69 18.83 7.06
N VAL A 822 -32.47 19.15 6.64
CA VAL A 822 -32.06 20.49 6.20
C VAL A 822 -32.10 20.56 4.68
N LYS A 823 -32.65 21.65 4.12
CA LYS A 823 -32.59 21.89 2.68
C LYS A 823 -31.30 22.61 2.32
N MET A 824 -30.38 21.90 1.67
CA MET A 824 -29.17 22.47 1.09
C MET A 824 -29.50 23.04 -0.29
N ALA A 825 -28.93 24.20 -0.64
CA ALA A 825 -29.07 24.79 -1.97
C ALA A 825 -27.79 25.51 -2.41
N TYR A 826 -27.53 25.54 -3.71
CA TYR A 826 -26.34 26.16 -4.29
C TYR A 826 -26.64 26.94 -5.56
N THR A 827 -25.70 27.81 -5.91
CA THR A 827 -25.58 28.38 -7.26
C THR A 827 -24.16 28.18 -7.79
N GLY A 828 -24.02 27.99 -9.09
CA GLY A 828 -22.78 27.73 -9.79
C GLY A 828 -22.74 28.30 -11.19
N ARG A 829 -21.67 27.98 -11.91
CA ARG A 829 -21.42 28.41 -13.30
C ARG A 829 -22.14 27.52 -14.31
N ALA A 830 -22.60 28.09 -15.43
CA ALA A 830 -22.95 27.34 -16.63
C ALA A 830 -21.71 26.61 -17.18
N ALA A 831 -21.65 25.30 -17.00
CA ALA A 831 -20.47 24.48 -17.31
C ALA A 831 -20.76 23.31 -18.26
N ASP A 832 -21.99 23.20 -18.74
CA ASP A 832 -22.40 22.11 -19.63
C ASP A 832 -21.98 22.36 -21.08
N GLY A 833 -21.81 21.28 -21.83
CA GLY A 833 -21.46 21.31 -23.25
C GLY A 833 -21.49 19.93 -23.89
N ALA A 834 -20.90 19.80 -25.07
CA ALA A 834 -20.74 18.53 -25.76
C ALA A 834 -19.43 18.50 -26.54
N GLY A 835 -18.86 17.31 -26.69
CA GLY A 835 -17.66 17.09 -27.46
C GLY A 835 -17.60 15.66 -28.00
N SER A 836 -16.44 15.32 -28.57
CA SER A 836 -16.15 13.95 -29.01
C SER A 836 -16.12 12.98 -27.83
N GLN A 837 -16.25 11.69 -28.16
CA GLN A 837 -16.21 10.59 -27.22
C GLN A 837 -14.85 9.90 -27.27
N GLY A 838 -14.05 10.02 -26.20
CA GLY A 838 -12.78 9.32 -26.06
C GLY A 838 -12.90 7.93 -25.41
N LEU A 839 -11.84 7.14 -25.53
CA LEU A 839 -11.69 5.87 -24.82
C LEU A 839 -10.67 6.00 -23.71
N ASP A 840 -11.09 5.69 -22.48
CA ASP A 840 -10.21 5.59 -21.32
C ASP A 840 -9.45 4.26 -21.36
N LEU A 841 -8.11 4.35 -21.43
CA LEU A 841 -7.26 3.18 -21.54
C LEU A 841 -7.19 2.38 -20.25
N GLN A 842 -7.29 3.01 -19.07
CA GLN A 842 -7.20 2.37 -17.76
C GLN A 842 -5.99 1.42 -17.61
N GLU A 843 -4.83 1.86 -18.10
CA GLU A 843 -3.60 1.06 -18.20
C GLU A 843 -3.73 -0.19 -19.09
N LYS A 844 -4.87 -0.43 -19.74
CA LYS A 844 -5.05 -1.47 -20.77
C LYS A 844 -4.58 -0.94 -22.12
N ARG A 845 -5.03 -1.56 -23.22
CA ARG A 845 -4.65 -1.16 -24.58
C ARG A 845 -5.83 -1.10 -25.52
N PHE A 846 -5.72 -0.21 -26.50
CA PHE A 846 -6.53 -0.26 -27.71
C PHE A 846 -5.75 -1.02 -28.78
N GLY A 847 -6.34 -2.06 -29.36
CA GLY A 847 -5.65 -3.00 -30.25
C GLY A 847 -6.40 -3.35 -31.53
N VAL A 848 -5.64 -3.63 -32.59
CA VAL A 848 -6.11 -4.12 -33.89
C VAL A 848 -5.11 -5.09 -34.49
N ALA A 849 -5.58 -6.17 -35.13
CA ALA A 849 -4.70 -7.14 -35.76
C ALA A 849 -3.99 -6.52 -36.97
N ALA A 850 -2.67 -6.67 -37.07
CA ALA A 850 -1.89 -6.13 -38.18
C ALA A 850 -2.27 -6.77 -39.53
N ALA A 851 -2.73 -8.02 -39.50
CA ALA A 851 -3.25 -8.75 -40.65
C ALA A 851 -4.51 -8.09 -41.23
N ASP A 852 -5.44 -7.67 -40.38
CA ASP A 852 -6.70 -7.04 -40.79
C ASP A 852 -6.50 -5.63 -41.36
N LEU A 853 -5.35 -5.01 -41.07
CA LEU A 853 -4.89 -3.77 -41.69
C LEU A 853 -4.06 -3.99 -42.96
N GLY A 854 -3.77 -5.25 -43.31
CA GLY A 854 -2.93 -5.61 -44.44
C GLY A 854 -1.45 -5.22 -44.26
N LEU A 855 -0.97 -5.09 -43.02
CA LEU A 855 0.38 -4.60 -42.68
C LEU A 855 1.44 -5.71 -42.54
N VAL A 856 1.08 -6.98 -42.77
CA VAL A 856 2.03 -8.10 -42.73
C VAL A 856 3.16 -7.89 -43.75
N GLY A 857 4.41 -8.07 -43.30
CA GLY A 857 5.63 -7.85 -44.07
C GLY A 857 6.33 -6.52 -43.75
N LYS A 858 7.00 -5.96 -44.75
CA LYS A 858 7.70 -4.66 -44.70
C LYS A 858 6.95 -3.64 -45.54
N LYS A 859 5.91 -3.03 -44.97
CA LYS A 859 5.03 -2.08 -45.66
C LYS A 859 5.06 -0.74 -44.95
N SER A 860 5.15 0.34 -45.70
CA SER A 860 5.07 1.69 -45.14
C SER A 860 3.65 1.97 -44.65
N PHE A 861 3.52 2.57 -43.48
CA PHE A 861 2.25 2.99 -42.91
C PHE A 861 2.46 4.09 -41.88
N SER A 862 1.40 4.81 -41.53
CA SER A 862 1.41 5.75 -40.41
C SER A 862 0.24 5.53 -39.49
N ILE A 863 0.37 5.92 -38.23
CA ILE A 863 -0.72 5.93 -37.25
C ILE A 863 -0.80 7.31 -36.59
N SER A 864 -2.01 7.86 -36.51
CA SER A 864 -2.31 9.15 -35.88
C SER A 864 -3.42 8.99 -34.84
N PHE A 865 -3.32 9.68 -33.71
CA PHE A 865 -4.36 9.69 -32.68
C PHE A 865 -4.21 10.87 -31.74
N TRP A 866 -5.32 11.30 -31.15
CA TRP A 866 -5.31 12.18 -29.99
C TRP A 866 -5.04 11.37 -28.73
N LEU A 867 -4.21 11.91 -27.84
CA LEU A 867 -3.80 11.31 -26.57
C LEU A 867 -3.86 12.37 -25.47
N LYS A 868 -4.52 12.03 -24.36
CA LYS A 868 -4.37 12.73 -23.08
C LYS A 868 -3.81 11.76 -22.06
N ILE A 869 -2.62 12.05 -21.54
CA ILE A 869 -2.04 11.26 -20.46
C ILE A 869 -2.63 11.77 -19.15
N ASN A 870 -3.32 10.93 -18.39
CA ASN A 870 -3.90 11.35 -17.11
C ASN A 870 -2.82 11.45 -16.03
N ASN A 871 -1.94 10.45 -15.99
CA ASN A 871 -0.89 10.32 -14.99
C ASN A 871 0.26 9.43 -15.50
N LEU A 872 1.48 9.69 -15.01
CA LEU A 872 2.66 8.83 -15.20
C LEU A 872 3.22 8.52 -13.82
N LYS A 873 3.39 7.23 -13.49
CA LYS A 873 3.91 6.81 -12.18
C LYS A 873 5.43 6.71 -12.20
N GLU A 874 6.05 7.00 -11.07
CA GLU A 874 7.47 6.74 -10.87
C GLU A 874 7.80 5.24 -10.83
N GLY A 875 9.08 4.94 -11.06
CA GLY A 875 9.65 3.60 -11.01
C GLY A 875 9.84 2.97 -12.39
N LYS A 876 8.83 2.99 -13.27
CA LYS A 876 8.91 2.38 -14.61
C LYS A 876 8.26 3.27 -15.67
N SER A 877 8.74 3.18 -16.91
CA SER A 877 8.17 3.90 -18.04
C SER A 877 6.79 3.37 -18.43
N ALA A 878 5.93 4.24 -18.94
CA ALA A 878 4.63 3.88 -19.48
C ALA A 878 4.75 3.51 -20.95
N THR A 879 3.95 2.54 -21.38
CA THR A 879 3.97 2.02 -22.74
C THR A 879 3.12 2.90 -23.68
N LEU A 880 3.69 3.45 -24.76
CA LEU A 880 2.96 4.31 -25.71
C LEU A 880 2.36 3.51 -26.87
N PHE A 881 3.20 2.96 -27.76
CA PHE A 881 2.78 2.23 -28.95
C PHE A 881 3.69 1.04 -29.23
N ASN A 882 3.09 -0.12 -29.55
CA ASN A 882 3.85 -1.35 -29.81
C ASN A 882 3.15 -2.20 -30.86
N VAL A 883 3.94 -3.07 -31.49
CA VAL A 883 3.42 -4.12 -32.36
C VAL A 883 4.02 -5.45 -31.95
N TYR A 884 3.21 -6.38 -31.44
CA TYR A 884 3.71 -7.63 -30.86
C TYR A 884 2.68 -8.76 -30.92
N ASN A 885 3.13 -9.99 -30.65
CA ASN A 885 2.26 -11.17 -30.50
C ASN A 885 2.50 -11.81 -29.12
N LYS A 886 1.49 -11.81 -28.23
CA LYS A 886 1.59 -12.44 -26.90
C LYS A 886 1.59 -13.97 -26.91
N GLN A 887 1.41 -14.59 -28.06
CA GLN A 887 1.54 -16.03 -28.23
C GLN A 887 2.96 -16.45 -28.67
N ASP A 888 3.86 -15.51 -28.95
CA ASP A 888 5.25 -15.85 -29.29
C ASP A 888 6.03 -16.35 -28.06
N GLY A 889 7.26 -16.83 -28.25
CA GLY A 889 8.19 -17.09 -27.14
C GLY A 889 8.85 -15.81 -26.64
N TRP A 890 9.18 -15.76 -25.35
CA TRP A 890 10.01 -14.71 -24.76
C TRP A 890 11.32 -14.52 -25.57
N PRO A 891 11.79 -13.28 -25.82
CA PRO A 891 11.24 -11.99 -25.39
C PRO A 891 10.26 -11.33 -26.39
N LYS A 892 9.87 -12.02 -27.47
CA LYS A 892 9.04 -11.44 -28.54
C LYS A 892 7.63 -11.05 -28.10
N THR A 893 7.15 -11.69 -27.03
CA THR A 893 5.90 -11.36 -26.36
C THR A 893 5.82 -9.90 -25.90
N ASP A 894 6.96 -9.26 -25.65
CA ASP A 894 7.05 -7.93 -25.03
C ASP A 894 7.91 -6.95 -25.84
N TRP A 895 8.84 -7.44 -26.66
CA TRP A 895 9.68 -6.61 -27.53
C TRP A 895 9.25 -6.65 -29.00
N GLY A 896 8.35 -7.55 -29.41
CA GLY A 896 7.62 -7.47 -30.69
C GLY A 896 8.41 -7.08 -31.95
N TRP A 897 7.76 -6.34 -32.86
CA TRP A 897 8.37 -5.63 -33.99
C TRP A 897 8.88 -4.24 -33.56
N THR A 898 8.07 -3.52 -32.78
CA THR A 898 8.44 -2.21 -32.21
C THR A 898 7.88 -2.04 -30.81
N TRP A 899 8.59 -1.26 -30.00
CA TRP A 899 8.12 -0.76 -28.70
C TRP A 899 8.59 0.67 -28.48
N SER A 900 7.72 1.47 -27.85
CA SER A 900 8.00 2.84 -27.43
C SER A 900 7.44 3.10 -26.05
N GLN A 901 8.10 3.99 -25.32
CA GLN A 901 7.81 4.24 -23.91
C GLN A 901 8.03 5.70 -23.53
N ILE A 902 7.28 6.13 -22.53
CA ILE A 902 7.29 7.49 -21.97
C ILE A 902 7.80 7.36 -20.54
N SER A 903 8.85 8.09 -20.22
CA SER A 903 9.43 8.09 -18.88
C SER A 903 8.47 8.73 -17.86
N PRO A 904 8.66 8.51 -16.55
CA PRO A 904 7.83 9.12 -15.51
C PRO A 904 7.73 10.66 -15.58
N ASN A 905 8.74 11.34 -16.15
CA ASN A 905 8.74 12.80 -16.30
C ASN A 905 8.12 13.29 -17.64
N GLY A 906 7.47 12.40 -18.39
CA GLY A 906 6.85 12.68 -19.69
C GLY A 906 7.82 12.69 -20.86
N GLY A 907 9.12 12.45 -20.65
CA GLY A 907 10.10 12.36 -21.73
C GLY A 907 9.86 11.15 -22.64
N SER A 908 10.04 11.34 -23.95
CA SER A 908 10.10 10.21 -24.88
C SER A 908 11.41 9.46 -24.71
N GLU A 909 11.36 8.18 -24.36
CA GLU A 909 12.57 7.35 -24.26
C GLU A 909 12.95 6.73 -25.61
N GLY A 910 12.20 7.07 -26.66
CA GLY A 910 12.50 6.63 -28.01
C GLY A 910 11.55 5.57 -28.56
N ILE A 911 11.89 5.12 -29.77
CA ILE A 911 11.24 4.01 -30.46
C ILE A 911 12.31 2.99 -30.81
N THR A 912 12.07 1.74 -30.43
CA THR A 912 12.97 0.64 -30.76
C THR A 912 12.31 -0.31 -31.74
N PHE A 913 13.09 -0.83 -32.68
CA PHE A 913 12.68 -1.83 -33.67
C PHE A 913 13.52 -3.08 -33.54
N ARG A 914 12.86 -4.24 -33.56
CA ARG A 914 13.50 -5.56 -33.54
C ARG A 914 14.26 -5.81 -34.85
N GLY A 915 15.43 -6.44 -34.76
CA GLY A 915 16.24 -6.77 -35.94
C GLY A 915 16.07 -8.17 -36.52
N SER A 916 16.07 -9.20 -35.68
CA SER A 916 15.94 -10.62 -36.07
C SER A 916 15.04 -11.39 -35.11
N ASP A 917 14.77 -12.67 -35.41
CA ASP A 917 14.01 -13.56 -34.53
C ASP A 917 14.80 -14.00 -33.28
N ASP A 918 16.13 -13.83 -33.25
CA ASP A 918 17.01 -14.34 -32.18
C ASP A 918 16.91 -13.54 -30.87
N THR A 919 17.29 -14.17 -29.75
CA THR A 919 17.43 -13.47 -28.45
C THR A 919 18.49 -12.37 -28.51
N SER A 920 19.57 -12.57 -29.27
CA SER A 920 20.59 -11.55 -29.57
C SER A 920 20.30 -10.82 -30.89
N ASN A 921 19.10 -10.24 -31.00
CA ASN A 921 18.65 -9.50 -32.18
C ASN A 921 19.47 -8.21 -32.41
N LYS A 922 19.46 -7.70 -33.65
CA LYS A 922 20.10 -6.42 -34.03
C LYS A 922 19.12 -5.25 -33.94
N GLU A 923 18.87 -4.76 -32.74
CA GLU A 923 17.90 -3.68 -32.49
C GLU A 923 18.31 -2.36 -33.14
N LEU A 924 17.33 -1.61 -33.63
CA LEU A 924 17.47 -0.22 -34.09
C LEU A 924 16.74 0.70 -33.11
N GLN A 925 17.45 1.68 -32.54
CA GLN A 925 16.90 2.55 -31.50
C GLN A 925 17.00 4.01 -31.94
N TYR A 926 15.87 4.74 -31.88
CA TYR A 926 15.79 6.19 -32.08
C TYR A 926 15.45 6.87 -30.76
N LYS A 927 16.20 7.91 -30.41
CA LYS A 927 16.03 8.70 -29.19
C LYS A 927 15.48 10.08 -29.53
N TYR A 928 14.57 10.57 -28.69
CA TYR A 928 13.92 11.88 -28.84
C TYR A 928 14.04 12.68 -27.54
N ASP A 929 15.27 13.00 -27.11
CA ASP A 929 15.53 13.63 -25.80
C ASP A 929 14.84 14.99 -25.62
N ASN A 930 14.58 15.68 -26.72
CA ASN A 930 13.93 16.99 -26.72
C ASN A 930 12.40 16.90 -26.75
N THR A 931 11.84 15.69 -26.82
CA THR A 931 10.40 15.48 -26.91
C THR A 931 9.83 15.11 -25.54
N LYS A 932 8.85 15.89 -25.09
CA LYS A 932 8.10 15.64 -23.87
C LYS A 932 6.60 15.63 -24.13
N PHE A 933 5.93 14.59 -23.65
CA PHE A 933 4.48 14.48 -23.61
C PHE A 933 3.93 15.25 -22.41
N PRO A 934 2.97 16.16 -22.59
CA PRO A 934 2.33 16.84 -21.48
C PRO A 934 1.38 15.89 -20.76
N VAL A 935 1.44 15.92 -19.42
CA VAL A 935 0.49 15.20 -18.57
C VAL A 935 -0.70 16.11 -18.26
N GLY A 936 -1.90 15.59 -18.42
CA GLY A 936 -3.17 16.28 -18.17
C GLY A 936 -3.75 17.03 -19.37
N ASN A 937 -3.00 17.22 -20.45
CA ASN A 937 -3.42 17.93 -21.67
C ASN A 937 -3.51 16.99 -22.88
N TRP A 938 -4.32 17.36 -23.85
CA TRP A 938 -4.47 16.65 -25.11
C TRP A 938 -3.31 16.95 -26.07
N VAL A 939 -2.74 15.93 -26.70
CA VAL A 939 -1.80 16.06 -27.82
C VAL A 939 -2.21 15.16 -28.96
N HIS A 940 -1.88 15.57 -30.17
CA HIS A 940 -2.00 14.73 -31.34
C HIS A 940 -0.64 14.10 -31.65
N VAL A 941 -0.60 12.77 -31.65
CA VAL A 941 0.60 11.97 -31.91
C VAL A 941 0.50 11.40 -33.31
N THR A 942 1.59 11.39 -34.07
CA THR A 942 1.68 10.63 -35.31
C THR A 942 3.02 9.94 -35.45
N LEU A 943 2.97 8.63 -35.72
CA LEU A 943 4.14 7.80 -35.99
C LEU A 943 4.07 7.36 -37.45
N ALA A 944 5.13 7.64 -38.21
CA ALA A 944 5.24 7.28 -39.61
C ALA A 944 6.39 6.29 -39.80
N PHE A 945 6.10 5.16 -40.43
CA PHE A 945 7.05 4.08 -40.69
C PHE A 945 7.20 3.90 -42.20
N ASP A 946 8.41 4.14 -42.70
CA ASP A 946 8.72 4.20 -44.12
C ASP A 946 9.71 3.11 -44.54
N TYR A 947 9.25 2.18 -45.36
CA TYR A 947 10.08 1.18 -46.03
C TYR A 947 10.38 1.60 -47.47
N ASN A 948 11.67 1.61 -47.83
CA ASN A 948 12.08 1.73 -49.22
C ASN A 948 11.99 0.38 -49.98
N ASP A 949 12.23 0.41 -51.29
CA ASP A 949 12.18 -0.79 -52.15
C ASP A 949 13.16 -1.91 -51.75
N SER A 950 14.22 -1.57 -50.98
CA SER A 950 15.17 -2.53 -50.42
C SER A 950 14.74 -3.11 -49.06
N GLY A 951 13.55 -2.76 -48.57
CA GLY A 951 13.02 -3.20 -47.28
C GLY A 951 13.78 -2.63 -46.08
N GLN A 952 14.40 -1.46 -46.24
CA GLN A 952 15.05 -0.70 -45.17
C GLN A 952 14.05 0.29 -44.57
N LEU A 953 14.05 0.47 -43.25
CA LEU A 953 13.11 1.29 -42.49
C LEU A 953 13.69 2.67 -42.16
N ARG A 954 12.84 3.70 -42.26
CA ARG A 954 12.98 4.98 -41.57
C ARG A 954 11.71 5.24 -40.75
N SER A 955 11.81 5.92 -39.62
CA SER A 955 10.64 6.28 -38.80
C SER A 955 10.71 7.74 -38.39
N ASP A 956 9.57 8.42 -38.45
CA ASP A 956 9.39 9.79 -37.98
C ASP A 956 8.28 9.85 -36.91
N MET A 957 8.41 10.79 -35.97
CA MET A 957 7.39 11.10 -34.96
C MET A 957 6.99 12.56 -35.08
N TYR A 958 5.68 12.84 -34.97
CA TYR A 958 5.13 14.18 -34.93
C TYR A 958 4.31 14.35 -33.65
N MET A 959 4.42 15.53 -33.04
CA MET A 959 3.58 15.97 -31.93
C MET A 959 2.95 17.31 -32.28
N ASN A 960 1.62 17.39 -32.22
CA ASN A 960 0.85 18.58 -32.57
C ASN A 960 1.27 19.20 -33.91
N GLY A 961 1.53 18.35 -34.90
CA GLY A 961 1.88 18.76 -36.26
C GLY A 961 3.35 19.10 -36.47
N VAL A 962 4.16 19.09 -35.40
CA VAL A 962 5.59 19.39 -35.46
C VAL A 962 6.39 18.10 -35.47
N LYS A 963 7.25 17.93 -36.50
CA LYS A 963 8.18 16.82 -36.58
C LYS A 963 9.18 16.88 -35.43
N GLN A 964 9.31 15.78 -34.71
CA GLN A 964 10.25 15.62 -33.61
C GLN A 964 11.61 15.17 -34.16
N THR A 965 12.67 15.83 -33.71
CA THR A 965 14.05 15.54 -34.15
C THR A 965 14.61 14.32 -33.43
N VAL A 966 15.16 13.37 -34.18
CA VAL A 966 15.95 12.28 -33.59
C VAL A 966 17.25 12.88 -33.04
N THR A 967 17.43 12.84 -31.72
CA THR A 967 18.63 13.39 -31.06
C THR A 967 19.80 12.42 -31.12
N GLU A 968 19.51 11.13 -31.10
CA GLU A 968 20.48 10.05 -31.20
C GLU A 968 19.83 8.82 -31.85
N TRP A 969 20.58 8.07 -32.66
CA TRP A 969 20.21 6.71 -33.02
C TRP A 969 21.40 5.74 -32.94
N LYS A 970 21.10 4.46 -32.72
CA LYS A 970 22.11 3.40 -32.57
C LYS A 970 21.57 2.03 -32.96
N ARG A 971 22.47 1.05 -33.06
CA ARG A 971 22.15 -0.36 -33.14
C ARG A 971 22.81 -1.17 -32.04
N LEU A 972 22.05 -2.10 -31.48
CA LEU A 972 22.52 -3.03 -30.47
C LEU A 972 22.45 -4.47 -30.99
N GLN A 973 23.37 -5.33 -30.59
CA GLN A 973 23.30 -6.78 -30.80
C GLN A 973 23.53 -7.50 -29.47
N GLY A 974 22.49 -8.17 -28.96
CA GLY A 974 22.53 -8.80 -27.62
C GLY A 974 22.89 -7.79 -26.53
N GLY A 975 22.33 -6.58 -26.60
CA GLY A 975 22.60 -5.47 -25.67
C GLY A 975 23.89 -4.69 -25.95
N ASN A 976 24.79 -5.17 -26.80
CA ASN A 976 26.06 -4.51 -27.09
C ASN A 976 25.95 -3.55 -28.28
N LEU A 977 26.55 -2.37 -28.17
CA LEU A 977 26.58 -1.37 -29.23
C LEU A 977 27.36 -1.89 -30.45
N VAL A 978 26.70 -1.97 -31.61
CA VAL A 978 27.32 -2.39 -32.89
C VAL A 978 27.36 -1.27 -33.94
N PHE A 979 26.57 -0.21 -33.74
CA PHE A 979 26.64 1.04 -34.48
C PHE A 979 26.07 2.19 -33.63
N GLY A 980 26.57 3.41 -33.83
CA GLY A 980 26.16 4.59 -33.08
C GLY A 980 26.93 4.73 -31.75
N PRO A 981 26.54 5.67 -30.87
CA PRO A 981 25.48 6.66 -31.04
C PRO A 981 25.80 7.67 -32.15
N ALA A 982 24.82 7.96 -33.00
CA ALA A 982 24.91 8.95 -34.07
C ALA A 982 23.87 10.06 -33.83
N THR A 983 24.28 11.32 -33.94
CA THR A 983 23.47 12.51 -33.58
C THR A 983 22.88 13.24 -34.79
N TYR A 984 22.95 12.63 -35.97
CA TYR A 984 22.31 13.12 -37.18
C TYR A 984 21.07 12.28 -37.50
N GLU A 985 20.13 12.85 -38.25
CA GLU A 985 18.91 12.18 -38.66
C GLU A 985 19.19 10.84 -39.39
N PRO A 986 18.58 9.72 -38.96
CA PRO A 986 18.82 8.42 -39.56
C PRO A 986 18.35 8.39 -41.02
N THR A 987 19.20 7.86 -41.90
CA THR A 987 18.79 7.43 -43.25
C THR A 987 18.06 6.09 -43.18
N TYR A 988 17.59 5.54 -44.32
CA TYR A 988 16.97 4.21 -44.33
C TYR A 988 17.91 3.12 -43.80
N GLN A 989 17.39 2.33 -42.86
CA GLN A 989 18.13 1.33 -42.09
C GLN A 989 17.70 -0.10 -42.42
N GLY A 990 18.65 -0.98 -42.77
CA GLY A 990 18.40 -2.41 -43.05
C GLY A 990 18.11 -3.26 -41.81
N ASP A 991 18.14 -4.59 -41.90
CA ASP A 991 18.07 -5.51 -40.74
C ASP A 991 16.95 -5.17 -39.71
N VAL A 992 15.76 -4.78 -40.18
CA VAL A 992 14.57 -4.65 -39.34
C VAL A 992 13.64 -5.83 -39.59
N TYR A 993 13.14 -6.41 -38.50
CA TYR A 993 12.21 -7.52 -38.48
C TYR A 993 10.90 -7.16 -39.21
N SER A 994 10.20 -8.16 -39.75
CA SER A 994 8.94 -7.94 -40.47
C SER A 994 7.75 -8.13 -39.55
N ILE A 995 6.67 -7.39 -39.78
CA ILE A 995 5.40 -7.62 -39.07
C ILE A 995 4.84 -8.99 -39.51
N THR A 996 4.48 -9.83 -38.55
CA THR A 996 3.92 -11.17 -38.82
C THR A 996 2.40 -11.20 -38.67
N ASN A 997 1.77 -12.28 -39.15
CA ASN A 997 0.32 -12.42 -39.15
C ASN A 997 -0.31 -12.45 -37.74
N GLY A 998 0.45 -12.83 -36.71
CA GLY A 998 -0.03 -12.91 -35.32
C GLY A 998 0.09 -11.62 -34.51
N MET A 999 0.63 -10.56 -35.10
CA MET A 999 0.91 -9.32 -34.37
C MET A 999 -0.28 -8.37 -34.34
N TYR A 1000 -0.40 -7.64 -33.22
CA TYR A 1000 -1.37 -6.57 -33.00
C TYR A 1000 -0.67 -5.22 -32.91
N LEU A 1001 -1.23 -4.19 -33.54
CA LEU A 1001 -0.90 -2.80 -33.24
C LEU A 1001 -1.64 -2.39 -31.98
N CYS A 1002 -0.92 -1.94 -30.96
CA CYS A 1002 -1.46 -1.61 -29.65
C CYS A 1002 -1.03 -0.20 -29.22
N ILE A 1003 -2.00 0.63 -28.83
CA ILE A 1003 -1.77 1.88 -28.08
C ILE A 1003 -1.98 1.57 -26.60
N GLY A 1004 -0.96 1.80 -25.77
CA GLY A 1004 -0.99 1.46 -24.34
C GLY A 1004 -0.72 -0.02 -23.99
N GLY A 1005 -1.07 -0.39 -22.76
CA GLY A 1005 -0.99 -1.74 -22.18
C GLY A 1005 0.32 -2.05 -21.45
N PRO A 1006 0.30 -2.72 -20.29
CA PRO A 1006 1.52 -3.13 -19.62
C PRO A 1006 2.27 -4.17 -20.45
N LEU A 1007 3.59 -4.08 -20.41
CA LEU A 1007 4.53 -5.04 -20.95
C LEU A 1007 5.66 -5.24 -19.94
N PHE A 1008 6.57 -6.17 -20.20
CA PHE A 1008 7.72 -6.39 -19.33
C PHE A 1008 8.44 -5.08 -19.00
N ASP A 1009 8.62 -4.85 -17.71
CA ASP A 1009 9.26 -3.67 -17.11
C ASP A 1009 8.66 -2.32 -17.49
N ARG A 1010 7.38 -2.30 -17.89
CA ARG A 1010 6.65 -1.08 -18.23
C ARG A 1010 5.23 -1.06 -17.69
N TYR A 1011 4.78 0.10 -17.24
CA TYR A 1011 3.38 0.29 -16.90
C TYR A 1011 2.51 0.41 -18.15
N GLY A 1012 1.22 0.12 -17.98
CA GLY A 1012 0.23 0.53 -18.96
C GLY A 1012 0.04 2.05 -18.93
N LEU A 1013 -0.45 2.61 -20.03
CA LEU A 1013 -0.71 4.04 -20.12
C LEU A 1013 -2.03 4.38 -19.43
N ASP A 1014 -1.97 5.13 -18.33
CA ASP A 1014 -3.13 5.82 -17.77
C ASP A 1014 -3.40 7.07 -18.60
N GLY A 1015 -4.32 6.95 -19.56
CA GLY A 1015 -4.64 8.00 -20.49
C GLY A 1015 -5.89 7.73 -21.31
N VAL A 1016 -6.29 8.73 -22.08
CA VAL A 1016 -7.45 8.71 -22.96
C VAL A 1016 -6.98 8.86 -24.40
N ILE A 1017 -7.56 8.08 -25.31
CA ILE A 1017 -7.33 8.24 -26.75
C ILE A 1017 -8.61 8.66 -27.46
N ASP A 1018 -8.45 9.34 -28.59
CA ASP A 1018 -9.54 9.78 -29.46
C ASP A 1018 -9.08 9.82 -30.93
N ASN A 1019 -10.01 9.67 -31.88
CA ASN A 1019 -9.79 9.69 -33.33
C ASN A 1019 -8.54 8.92 -33.80
N VAL A 1020 -8.57 7.58 -33.75
CA VAL A 1020 -7.45 6.74 -34.19
C VAL A 1020 -7.49 6.52 -35.70
N VAL A 1021 -6.41 6.85 -36.41
CA VAL A 1021 -6.28 6.77 -37.87
C VAL A 1021 -5.07 5.93 -38.23
N VAL A 1022 -5.23 4.98 -39.16
CA VAL A 1022 -4.13 4.26 -39.82
C VAL A 1022 -4.10 4.61 -41.30
N TRP A 1023 -2.91 4.95 -41.80
CA TRP A 1023 -2.65 5.39 -43.17
C TRP A 1023 -1.92 4.32 -43.97
N ASP A 1024 -2.23 4.19 -45.26
CA ASP A 1024 -1.53 3.32 -46.24
C ASP A 1024 -0.27 3.98 -46.84
N LYS A 1025 0.21 5.03 -46.19
CA LYS A 1025 1.33 5.84 -46.66
C LYS A 1025 2.09 6.41 -45.47
N VAL A 1026 3.28 6.89 -45.79
CA VAL A 1026 4.03 7.82 -44.94
C VAL A 1026 3.34 9.18 -45.07
N VAL A 1027 2.81 9.69 -43.97
CA VAL A 1027 2.07 10.95 -43.97
C VAL A 1027 2.99 12.15 -44.18
N THR A 1028 2.52 13.15 -44.92
CA THR A 1028 3.19 14.46 -45.02
C THR A 1028 2.82 15.36 -43.83
N ALA A 1029 3.48 16.52 -43.71
CA ALA A 1029 3.12 17.52 -42.70
C ALA A 1029 1.67 18.02 -42.87
N GLU A 1030 1.17 18.08 -44.11
CA GLU A 1030 -0.22 18.42 -44.42
C GLU A 1030 -1.19 17.33 -43.97
N ASP A 1031 -0.85 16.05 -44.19
CA ASP A 1031 -1.65 14.92 -43.70
C ASP A 1031 -1.72 14.92 -42.17
N VAL A 1032 -0.60 15.18 -41.48
CA VAL A 1032 -0.57 15.28 -40.01
C VAL A 1032 -1.45 16.43 -39.52
N LYS A 1033 -1.36 17.60 -40.17
CA LYS A 1033 -2.25 18.74 -39.86
C LYS A 1033 -3.72 18.41 -40.11
N ALA A 1034 -4.04 17.65 -41.16
CA ALA A 1034 -5.40 17.20 -41.42
C ALA A 1034 -5.90 16.24 -40.32
N ALA A 1035 -5.05 15.33 -39.84
CA ALA A 1035 -5.38 14.39 -38.76
C ALA A 1035 -5.61 15.07 -37.40
N MET A 1036 -4.93 16.18 -37.14
CA MET A 1036 -5.21 17.04 -35.98
C MET A 1036 -6.56 17.75 -36.07
N GLY A 1037 -7.10 17.90 -37.28
CA GLY A 1037 -8.40 18.52 -37.48
C GLY A 1037 -9.55 17.58 -37.14
N ASP A 1038 -10.74 18.05 -37.45
CA ASP A 1038 -11.96 17.27 -37.32
C ASP A 1038 -12.17 16.39 -38.57
N LEU A 1039 -11.73 15.12 -38.48
CA LEU A 1039 -11.86 14.17 -39.59
C LEU A 1039 -13.30 13.67 -39.73
N ASN A 1040 -13.87 13.81 -40.92
CA ASN A 1040 -15.20 13.29 -41.23
C ASN A 1040 -15.10 11.86 -41.76
N ALA A 1041 -15.69 10.89 -41.05
CA ALA A 1041 -15.72 9.48 -41.45
C ALA A 1041 -16.31 9.24 -42.85
N ASN A 1042 -17.17 10.14 -43.35
CA ASN A 1042 -17.75 10.06 -44.70
C ASN A 1042 -16.92 10.75 -45.78
N ASN A 1043 -15.87 11.49 -45.39
CA ASN A 1043 -15.00 12.24 -46.31
C ASN A 1043 -13.56 12.29 -45.77
N LEU A 1044 -12.93 11.12 -45.70
CA LEU A 1044 -11.57 10.98 -45.18
C LEU A 1044 -10.52 11.40 -46.23
N PRO A 1045 -9.36 11.93 -45.79
CA PRO A 1045 -8.24 12.21 -46.68
C PRO A 1045 -7.76 10.97 -47.45
N GLU A 1046 -7.15 11.19 -48.62
CA GLU A 1046 -6.60 10.12 -49.44
C GLU A 1046 -5.52 9.33 -48.68
N GLY A 1047 -5.60 8.00 -48.74
CA GLY A 1047 -4.66 7.10 -48.08
C GLY A 1047 -5.03 6.68 -46.66
N VAL A 1048 -6.17 7.09 -46.11
CA VAL A 1048 -6.68 6.55 -44.83
C VAL A 1048 -7.18 5.10 -45.03
N LYS A 1049 -6.53 4.13 -44.38
CA LYS A 1049 -6.96 2.73 -44.35
C LYS A 1049 -8.14 2.52 -43.40
N ALA A 1050 -7.94 2.92 -42.16
CA ALA A 1050 -8.87 2.67 -41.07
C ALA A 1050 -8.95 3.91 -40.17
N PHE A 1051 -10.17 4.34 -39.85
CA PHE A 1051 -10.44 5.44 -38.94
C PHE A 1051 -11.51 5.01 -37.93
N TRP A 1052 -11.23 5.23 -36.65
CA TRP A 1052 -12.17 5.02 -35.55
C TRP A 1052 -12.36 6.32 -34.78
N ASP A 1053 -13.58 6.88 -34.87
CA ASP A 1053 -14.00 8.13 -34.23
C ASP A 1053 -14.63 7.93 -32.84
N PHE A 1054 -14.96 6.69 -32.49
CA PHE A 1054 -15.60 6.29 -31.23
C PHE A 1054 -16.97 6.95 -30.93
N GLU A 1055 -17.54 7.73 -31.85
CA GLU A 1055 -18.83 8.41 -31.69
C GLU A 1055 -20.02 7.43 -31.65
N LYS A 1056 -19.79 6.16 -31.99
CA LYS A 1056 -20.78 5.08 -31.89
C LYS A 1056 -20.37 4.08 -30.83
N GLN A 1057 -21.36 3.58 -30.10
CA GLN A 1057 -21.18 2.48 -29.14
C GLN A 1057 -20.59 1.25 -29.82
N ALA A 1058 -19.68 0.57 -29.12
CA ALA A 1058 -19.04 -0.65 -29.61
C ALA A 1058 -20.07 -1.77 -29.74
N THR A 1059 -19.86 -2.66 -30.71
CA THR A 1059 -20.62 -3.90 -30.88
C THR A 1059 -19.68 -5.07 -30.64
N ASP A 1060 -20.06 -6.01 -29.76
CA ASP A 1060 -19.21 -7.13 -29.33
C ASP A 1060 -17.83 -6.65 -28.83
N ASN A 1061 -17.81 -5.54 -28.06
CA ASN A 1061 -16.61 -4.89 -27.54
C ASN A 1061 -15.64 -4.32 -28.60
N CYS A 1062 -16.07 -4.22 -29.87
CA CYS A 1062 -15.26 -3.67 -30.95
C CYS A 1062 -15.93 -2.50 -31.69
N PHE A 1063 -15.11 -1.61 -32.21
CA PHE A 1063 -15.46 -0.54 -33.14
C PHE A 1063 -15.15 -0.98 -34.57
N SER A 1064 -15.95 -0.49 -35.52
CA SER A 1064 -15.76 -0.78 -36.94
C SER A 1064 -15.15 0.45 -37.62
N ALA A 1065 -14.06 0.26 -38.36
CA ALA A 1065 -13.37 1.36 -39.03
C ALA A 1065 -14.21 1.96 -40.17
N ALA A 1066 -14.04 3.26 -40.44
CA ALA A 1066 -14.26 3.89 -41.74
C ALA A 1066 -12.95 3.90 -42.56
N GLY A 1067 -12.99 4.30 -43.83
CA GLY A 1067 -11.82 4.33 -44.73
C GLY A 1067 -11.81 3.21 -45.78
N SER A 1068 -10.66 2.95 -46.39
CA SER A 1068 -10.54 1.94 -47.46
C SER A 1068 -10.70 0.49 -46.96
N LEU A 1069 -10.50 0.24 -45.66
CA LEU A 1069 -10.77 -1.02 -44.96
C LEU A 1069 -11.97 -0.88 -44.01
N ALA A 1070 -13.07 -0.32 -44.51
CA ALA A 1070 -14.29 -0.16 -43.72
C ALA A 1070 -14.76 -1.51 -43.13
N GLY A 1071 -15.10 -1.51 -41.85
CA GLY A 1071 -15.54 -2.70 -41.12
C GLY A 1071 -14.45 -3.40 -40.29
N THR A 1072 -13.16 -3.09 -40.49
CA THR A 1072 -12.06 -3.65 -39.68
C THR A 1072 -12.29 -3.38 -38.19
N LYS A 1073 -12.14 -4.43 -37.38
CA LYS A 1073 -12.45 -4.41 -35.95
C LYS A 1073 -11.23 -4.00 -35.13
N ALA A 1074 -11.44 -3.05 -34.24
CA ALA A 1074 -10.47 -2.65 -33.21
C ALA A 1074 -11.20 -2.37 -31.90
N GLY A 1075 -10.52 -2.43 -30.76
CA GLY A 1075 -11.17 -2.24 -29.48
C GLY A 1075 -10.22 -2.34 -28.30
N MET A 1076 -10.79 -2.18 -27.11
CA MET A 1076 -10.06 -2.34 -25.85
C MET A 1076 -9.74 -3.81 -25.59
N GLN A 1077 -8.52 -4.10 -25.14
CA GLN A 1077 -8.04 -5.46 -24.89
C GLN A 1077 -7.36 -5.58 -23.51
N ASP A 1078 -7.58 -6.71 -22.83
CA ASP A 1078 -6.80 -7.13 -21.66
C ASP A 1078 -6.02 -8.43 -21.91
N MET A 1079 -5.08 -8.78 -21.02
CA MET A 1079 -4.30 -10.02 -21.08
C MET A 1079 -4.85 -11.07 -20.11
N VAL A 1080 -4.95 -12.30 -20.60
CA VAL A 1080 -5.07 -13.50 -19.76
C VAL A 1080 -3.75 -14.25 -19.82
N ALA A 1081 -3.08 -14.39 -18.67
CA ALA A 1081 -1.75 -15.01 -18.60
C ALA A 1081 -1.73 -16.44 -19.19
N GLY A 1082 -0.71 -16.73 -19.98
CA GLY A 1082 -0.47 -18.02 -20.63
C GLY A 1082 0.45 -18.95 -19.83
N GLY A 1083 0.82 -20.08 -20.43
CA GLY A 1083 1.66 -21.11 -19.79
C GLY A 1083 3.17 -20.89 -19.89
N GLY A 1084 3.65 -20.06 -20.83
CA GLY A 1084 5.05 -19.71 -21.01
C GLY A 1084 5.39 -18.31 -20.49
N GLU A 1085 6.69 -18.04 -20.28
CA GLU A 1085 7.19 -16.73 -19.85
C GLU A 1085 6.74 -15.62 -20.82
N GLY A 1086 6.14 -14.56 -20.27
CA GLY A 1086 5.63 -13.41 -21.03
C GLY A 1086 4.37 -13.68 -21.88
N GLN A 1087 3.94 -14.93 -22.02
CA GLN A 1087 2.82 -15.30 -22.89
C GLN A 1087 1.47 -14.92 -22.30
N ALA A 1088 0.54 -14.50 -23.16
CA ALA A 1088 -0.84 -14.22 -22.80
C ALA A 1088 -1.78 -14.30 -24.01
N THR A 1089 -3.07 -14.44 -23.75
CA THR A 1089 -4.12 -14.25 -24.75
C THR A 1089 -4.70 -12.85 -24.64
N LEU A 1090 -4.83 -12.15 -25.76
CA LEU A 1090 -5.51 -10.85 -25.82
C LEU A 1090 -7.02 -11.08 -25.90
N GLN A 1091 -7.78 -10.50 -24.97
CA GLN A 1091 -9.23 -10.62 -24.91
C GLN A 1091 -9.87 -9.24 -25.03
N TRP A 1092 -10.89 -9.11 -25.89
CA TRP A 1092 -11.70 -7.90 -25.99
C TRP A 1092 -12.46 -7.64 -24.69
N ILE A 1093 -12.39 -6.41 -24.21
CA ILE A 1093 -13.09 -5.95 -23.01
C ILE A 1093 -14.02 -4.79 -23.35
N GLU A 1094 -15.06 -4.61 -22.53
CA GLU A 1094 -16.00 -3.50 -22.70
C GLU A 1094 -15.24 -2.16 -22.59
N PRO A 1095 -15.36 -1.27 -23.60
CA PRO A 1095 -14.69 0.03 -23.56
C PRO A 1095 -15.30 0.94 -22.49
N THR A 1096 -14.46 1.72 -21.81
CA THR A 1096 -14.91 2.82 -20.96
C THR A 1096 -14.86 4.12 -21.73
N TYR A 1097 -16.00 4.78 -21.87
CA TYR A 1097 -16.15 6.05 -22.56
C TYR A 1097 -15.95 7.24 -21.62
N ILE A 1098 -15.26 8.26 -22.09
CA ILE A 1098 -15.04 9.53 -21.39
C ILE A 1098 -15.04 10.70 -22.40
N ALA A 1099 -15.01 11.94 -21.93
CA ALA A 1099 -14.87 13.10 -22.81
C ALA A 1099 -13.58 12.99 -23.63
N GLY A 1100 -13.73 13.11 -24.95
CA GLY A 1100 -12.65 13.07 -25.92
C GLY A 1100 -11.90 14.41 -26.05
N SER A 1101 -11.17 14.55 -27.15
CA SER A 1101 -10.40 15.74 -27.44
C SER A 1101 -11.31 16.95 -27.68
N PRO A 1102 -11.13 18.08 -26.98
CA PRO A 1102 -11.95 19.28 -27.18
C PRO A 1102 -11.69 19.97 -28.53
N PHE A 1103 -10.74 19.45 -29.33
CA PHE A 1103 -10.39 19.94 -30.66
C PHE A 1103 -11.03 19.12 -31.78
N VAL A 1104 -11.77 18.06 -31.45
CA VAL A 1104 -12.56 17.23 -32.36
C VAL A 1104 -14.03 17.55 -32.15
N SER A 1105 -14.82 17.59 -33.23
CA SER A 1105 -16.25 17.83 -33.08
C SER A 1105 -16.97 16.55 -32.67
N GLY A 1106 -18.01 16.70 -31.86
CA GLY A 1106 -18.84 15.58 -31.42
C GLY A 1106 -20.01 16.10 -30.61
N GLU A 1107 -21.15 15.44 -30.74
CA GLU A 1107 -22.34 15.72 -29.93
C GLU A 1107 -22.75 14.55 -29.05
N THR A 1108 -22.08 13.40 -29.22
CA THR A 1108 -22.43 12.13 -28.58
C THR A 1108 -22.11 12.17 -27.09
N TYR A 1109 -20.92 12.66 -26.72
CA TYR A 1109 -20.52 12.76 -25.33
C TYR A 1109 -20.98 14.10 -24.74
N LYS A 1110 -22.01 14.05 -23.90
CA LYS A 1110 -22.49 15.22 -23.17
C LYS A 1110 -21.60 15.52 -21.97
N VAL A 1111 -21.09 16.74 -21.90
CA VAL A 1111 -20.43 17.28 -20.71
C VAL A 1111 -21.53 17.88 -19.84
N GLU A 1112 -22.05 17.10 -18.90
CA GLU A 1112 -23.13 17.53 -18.00
C GLU A 1112 -22.61 17.67 -16.57
N THR A 1113 -22.92 18.80 -15.95
CA THR A 1113 -22.54 19.11 -14.57
C THR A 1113 -23.62 18.65 -13.63
N LYS A 1114 -23.28 17.69 -12.76
CA LYS A 1114 -24.20 17.09 -11.81
C LYS A 1114 -23.77 17.37 -10.37
N PRO A 1115 -24.71 17.72 -9.47
CA PRO A 1115 -24.42 17.81 -8.06
C PRO A 1115 -24.32 16.42 -7.43
N SER A 1116 -23.32 16.24 -6.58
CA SER A 1116 -23.26 15.15 -5.62
C SER A 1116 -23.00 15.73 -4.22
N TRP A 1117 -23.58 15.07 -3.22
CA TRP A 1117 -23.56 15.54 -1.85
C TRP A 1117 -22.98 14.45 -0.96
N THR A 1118 -22.07 14.85 -0.08
CA THR A 1118 -21.48 13.93 0.90
C THR A 1118 -21.50 14.55 2.29
N SER A 1119 -21.77 13.69 3.27
CA SER A 1119 -21.63 14.00 4.68
C SER A 1119 -21.64 12.70 5.48
N LYS A 1120 -21.02 12.72 6.66
CA LYS A 1120 -20.97 11.54 7.54
C LYS A 1120 -22.35 11.29 8.17
N ASN A 1121 -22.73 10.02 8.32
CA ASN A 1121 -24.02 9.59 8.87
C ASN A 1121 -25.25 10.23 8.22
N ALA A 1122 -25.13 10.71 6.98
CA ALA A 1122 -26.21 11.40 6.30
C ALA A 1122 -27.00 10.49 5.36
N THR A 1123 -28.23 10.92 5.07
CA THR A 1123 -29.07 10.44 3.98
C THR A 1123 -29.52 11.65 3.19
N PHE A 1124 -29.25 11.64 1.89
CA PHE A 1124 -29.67 12.68 0.96
C PHE A 1124 -30.93 12.24 0.21
N ALA A 1125 -31.91 13.13 0.10
CA ALA A 1125 -33.16 12.97 -0.62
C ALA A 1125 -33.45 14.20 -1.48
N ASP A 1126 -34.37 14.08 -2.44
CA ASP A 1126 -34.83 15.17 -3.31
C ASP A 1126 -33.68 15.93 -3.98
N ILE A 1127 -32.64 15.20 -4.39
CA ILE A 1127 -31.47 15.80 -5.07
C ILE A 1127 -31.93 16.27 -6.45
N THR A 1128 -31.87 17.58 -6.67
CA THR A 1128 -32.16 18.24 -7.94
C THR A 1128 -31.06 19.23 -8.28
N GLY A 1129 -30.88 19.53 -9.56
CA GLY A 1129 -29.98 20.59 -10.00
C GLY A 1129 -29.07 20.22 -11.17
N ASN A 1130 -28.41 21.25 -11.68
CA ASN A 1130 -27.42 21.21 -12.76
C ASN A 1130 -26.18 22.03 -12.35
N GLY A 1131 -25.33 22.45 -13.29
CA GLY A 1131 -24.16 23.29 -12.98
C GLY A 1131 -24.48 24.67 -12.38
N GLU A 1132 -25.66 25.23 -12.67
CA GLU A 1132 -26.02 26.61 -12.32
C GLU A 1132 -26.78 26.71 -11.00
N GLU A 1133 -27.67 25.76 -10.70
CA GLU A 1133 -28.43 25.75 -9.46
C GLU A 1133 -28.91 24.35 -9.08
N GLY A 1134 -29.15 24.13 -7.79
CA GLY A 1134 -29.68 22.86 -7.30
C GLY A 1134 -29.88 22.82 -5.80
N SER A 1135 -30.44 21.70 -5.34
CA SER A 1135 -30.73 21.47 -3.93
C SER A 1135 -30.73 19.99 -3.55
N ALA A 1136 -30.58 19.73 -2.25
CA ALA A 1136 -30.81 18.41 -1.67
C ALA A 1136 -31.33 18.54 -0.25
N ASN A 1137 -32.21 17.64 0.16
CA ASN A 1137 -32.59 17.48 1.55
C ASN A 1137 -31.61 16.52 2.21
N VAL A 1138 -30.96 16.95 3.29
CA VAL A 1138 -30.03 16.12 4.07
C VAL A 1138 -30.60 15.86 5.46
N SER A 1139 -30.61 14.59 5.87
CA SER A 1139 -30.96 14.18 7.23
C SER A 1139 -29.84 13.32 7.80
N PHE A 1140 -29.74 13.24 9.12
CA PHE A 1140 -28.66 12.54 9.81
C PHE A 1140 -29.20 11.43 10.71
N ARG A 1141 -28.51 10.29 10.70
CA ARG A 1141 -28.89 9.08 11.43
C ARG A 1141 -28.59 9.16 12.93
N THR A 1142 -27.65 10.03 13.30
CA THR A 1142 -27.14 10.20 14.66
C THR A 1142 -26.98 11.68 14.99
N GLY A 1143 -26.92 12.02 16.27
CA GLY A 1143 -26.58 13.38 16.71
C GLY A 1143 -25.09 13.67 16.53
N GLY A 1144 -24.75 14.95 16.38
CA GLY A 1144 -23.39 15.42 16.16
C GLY A 1144 -23.34 16.71 15.33
N ASP A 1145 -22.13 17.19 15.11
CA ASP A 1145 -21.86 18.32 14.22
C ASP A 1145 -21.36 17.78 12.88
N TYR A 1146 -22.04 18.17 11.80
CA TYR A 1146 -21.78 17.65 10.47
C TYR A 1146 -21.44 18.74 9.48
N ASP A 1147 -20.46 18.44 8.64
CA ASP A 1147 -20.15 19.21 7.44
C ASP A 1147 -20.84 18.58 6.24
N VAL A 1148 -21.45 19.39 5.39
CA VAL A 1148 -22.04 18.93 4.13
C VAL A 1148 -21.24 19.48 2.97
N THR A 1149 -20.64 18.58 2.20
CA THR A 1149 -19.85 18.93 1.02
C THR A 1149 -20.70 18.74 -0.22
N LEU A 1150 -20.85 19.83 -0.98
CA LEU A 1150 -21.34 19.79 -2.36
C LEU A 1150 -20.14 19.62 -3.29
N THR A 1151 -20.28 18.70 -4.23
CA THR A 1151 -19.37 18.54 -5.37
C THR A 1151 -20.17 18.72 -6.66
N LEU A 1152 -19.85 19.75 -7.43
CA LEU A 1152 -20.30 19.88 -8.82
C LEU A 1152 -19.25 19.25 -9.72
N SER A 1153 -19.62 18.23 -10.48
CA SER A 1153 -18.70 17.50 -11.34
C SER A 1153 -19.26 17.29 -12.73
N ASN A 1154 -18.41 17.46 -13.74
CA ASN A 1154 -18.62 17.01 -15.10
C ASN A 1154 -17.35 16.26 -15.59
N ALA A 1155 -17.31 15.89 -16.87
CA ALA A 1155 -16.19 15.14 -17.43
C ALA A 1155 -14.87 15.93 -17.54
N LEU A 1156 -14.90 17.25 -17.35
CA LEU A 1156 -13.71 18.12 -17.42
C LEU A 1156 -13.08 18.35 -16.05
N GLY A 1157 -13.86 18.22 -14.97
CA GLY A 1157 -13.38 18.36 -13.60
C GLY A 1157 -14.51 18.56 -12.59
N LYS A 1158 -14.14 19.03 -11.41
CA LYS A 1158 -15.09 19.28 -10.32
C LYS A 1158 -14.76 20.54 -9.53
N ALA A 1159 -15.78 21.13 -8.90
CA ALA A 1159 -15.65 22.11 -7.84
C ALA A 1159 -16.30 21.59 -6.56
N GLU A 1160 -15.70 21.88 -5.42
CA GLU A 1160 -16.19 21.46 -4.10
C GLU A 1160 -16.36 22.67 -3.19
N LYS A 1161 -17.43 22.66 -2.41
CA LYS A 1161 -17.68 23.65 -1.36
C LYS A 1161 -18.33 22.96 -0.18
N THR A 1162 -17.81 23.23 1.01
CA THR A 1162 -18.33 22.65 2.25
C THR A 1162 -19.11 23.72 3.00
N PHE A 1163 -20.32 23.34 3.42
CA PHE A 1163 -21.07 24.09 4.42
C PHE A 1163 -20.75 23.49 5.78
N SER A 1164 -20.08 24.27 6.63
CA SER A 1164 -19.68 23.79 7.94
C SER A 1164 -20.76 23.99 8.99
N VAL A 1165 -20.90 22.99 9.85
CA VAL A 1165 -21.72 22.98 11.07
C VAL A 1165 -23.25 22.96 10.86
N ILE A 1166 -23.77 21.77 10.57
CA ILE A 1166 -25.15 21.37 10.90
C ILE A 1166 -25.13 20.64 12.24
N LYS A 1167 -25.73 21.24 13.27
CA LYS A 1167 -25.83 20.66 14.62
C LYS A 1167 -27.07 19.77 14.71
N VAL A 1168 -26.89 18.48 14.91
CA VAL A 1168 -27.97 17.51 15.04
C VAL A 1168 -28.06 17.08 16.49
N ALA A 1169 -29.21 17.34 17.14
CA ALA A 1169 -29.44 16.90 18.51
C ALA A 1169 -29.43 15.36 18.58
N TYR A 1170 -28.67 14.81 19.53
CA TYR A 1170 -28.68 13.38 19.82
C TYR A 1170 -30.10 12.91 20.15
N PRO A 1171 -30.52 11.73 19.65
CA PRO A 1171 -31.81 11.17 20.02
C PRO A 1171 -31.76 10.88 21.52
N THR A 1172 -32.48 11.66 22.32
CA THR A 1172 -32.69 11.31 23.72
C THR A 1172 -33.50 10.03 23.73
N GLY A 1173 -32.87 8.91 24.08
CA GLY A 1173 -33.61 7.69 24.38
C GLY A 1173 -34.67 8.03 25.43
N VAL A 1174 -35.92 7.67 25.14
CA VAL A 1174 -37.16 8.13 25.78
C VAL A 1174 -37.62 9.47 25.21
N ASP A 1175 -38.74 9.44 24.48
CA ASP A 1175 -39.65 10.58 24.37
C ASP A 1175 -39.74 11.17 25.78
N ALA A 1176 -39.04 12.28 26.01
CA ALA A 1176 -39.28 13.10 27.16
C ALA A 1176 -40.75 13.50 27.03
N VAL A 1177 -41.60 12.77 27.74
CA VAL A 1177 -42.96 13.15 28.05
C VAL A 1177 -42.85 14.63 28.38
N GLU A 1178 -43.39 15.48 27.51
CA GLU A 1178 -43.68 16.86 27.84
C GLU A 1178 -44.55 16.81 29.11
N GLY A 1179 -43.87 16.93 30.24
CA GLY A 1179 -44.43 16.77 31.58
C GLY A 1179 -43.78 17.83 32.46
N ALA A 1180 -44.38 19.02 32.42
CA ALA A 1180 -44.26 20.16 33.33
C ALA A 1180 -42.83 20.65 33.69
N GLU A 1181 -42.57 21.92 33.38
CA GLU A 1181 -41.33 22.66 33.65
C GLU A 1181 -40.76 22.45 35.07
N MET A 1182 -39.69 21.65 35.20
CA MET A 1182 -38.76 21.74 36.34
C MET A 1182 -37.61 22.70 35.97
N LYS A 1183 -37.25 23.65 36.84
CA LYS A 1183 -36.09 24.53 36.63
C LYS A 1183 -35.01 24.21 37.64
N ALA A 1184 -33.77 24.06 37.16
CA ALA A 1184 -32.61 23.81 38.03
C ALA A 1184 -31.49 24.77 37.64
N TYR A 1185 -31.01 25.57 38.58
CA TYR A 1185 -29.97 26.58 38.37
C TYR A 1185 -29.22 26.88 39.67
N THR A 1186 -28.07 27.53 39.57
CA THR A 1186 -27.26 27.92 40.73
C THR A 1186 -27.45 29.40 41.06
N VAL A 1187 -27.67 29.72 42.33
CA VAL A 1187 -27.66 31.09 42.86
C VAL A 1187 -26.70 31.15 44.05
N GLY A 1188 -25.62 31.91 43.92
CA GLY A 1188 -24.58 31.99 44.95
C GLY A 1188 -23.97 30.61 45.22
N GLU A 1189 -24.07 30.15 46.47
CA GLU A 1189 -23.52 28.87 46.92
C GLU A 1189 -24.51 27.70 46.84
N ASP A 1190 -25.74 27.94 46.35
CA ASP A 1190 -26.81 26.95 46.34
C ASP A 1190 -27.25 26.57 44.93
N ALA A 1191 -27.55 25.28 44.74
CA ALA A 1191 -28.33 24.75 43.64
C ALA A 1191 -29.82 24.81 44.01
N ILE A 1192 -30.61 25.49 43.19
CA ILE A 1192 -32.06 25.65 43.34
C ILE A 1192 -32.75 24.74 42.33
N VAL A 1193 -33.71 23.95 42.80
CA VAL A 1193 -34.56 23.08 41.96
C VAL A 1193 -36.03 23.38 42.24
N GLU A 1194 -36.75 23.83 41.23
CA GLU A 1194 -38.18 24.16 41.29
C GLU A 1194 -39.02 23.01 40.75
N PHE A 1195 -40.03 22.57 41.51
CA PHE A 1195 -40.88 21.43 41.17
C PHE A 1195 -42.29 21.90 40.80
N ALA A 1196 -42.74 21.64 39.58
CA ALA A 1196 -44.09 22.00 39.12
C ALA A 1196 -45.20 21.08 39.65
N GLU A 1197 -44.86 19.89 40.16
CA GLU A 1197 -45.82 18.89 40.64
C GLU A 1197 -45.55 18.47 42.09
N ALA A 1198 -46.60 18.05 42.79
CA ALA A 1198 -46.44 17.40 44.09
C ALA A 1198 -45.89 15.96 43.94
N GLY A 1199 -45.07 15.51 44.89
CA GLY A 1199 -44.52 14.15 44.87
C GLY A 1199 -43.39 13.91 45.86
N ALA A 1200 -42.95 12.65 45.96
CA ALA A 1200 -41.75 12.28 46.71
C ALA A 1200 -40.53 12.50 45.82
N TYR A 1201 -39.76 13.55 46.09
CA TYR A 1201 -38.58 13.86 45.32
C TYR A 1201 -37.30 13.64 46.12
N GLU A 1202 -36.29 13.12 45.43
CA GLU A 1202 -34.92 13.06 45.91
C GLU A 1202 -34.02 13.82 44.94
N VAL A 1203 -33.30 14.81 45.45
CA VAL A 1203 -32.31 15.59 44.73
C VAL A 1203 -30.93 15.19 45.24
N SER A 1204 -30.10 14.63 44.38
CA SER A 1204 -28.71 14.27 44.68
C SER A 1204 -27.75 15.05 43.78
N VAL A 1205 -26.64 15.53 44.31
CA VAL A 1205 -25.62 16.26 43.56
C VAL A 1205 -24.30 15.51 43.64
N TYR A 1206 -23.63 15.36 42.50
CA TYR A 1206 -22.34 14.68 42.37
C TYR A 1206 -21.28 15.61 41.78
N THR A 1207 -20.00 15.40 42.14
CA THR A 1207 -18.86 15.99 41.40
C THR A 1207 -18.69 15.30 40.05
N THR A 1208 -17.88 15.87 39.15
CA THR A 1208 -17.49 15.22 37.89
C THR A 1208 -16.68 13.93 38.08
N ALA A 1209 -16.10 13.71 39.26
CA ALA A 1209 -15.43 12.48 39.65
C ALA A 1209 -16.40 11.41 40.21
N GLY A 1210 -17.71 11.69 40.24
CA GLY A 1210 -18.76 10.76 40.69
C GLY A 1210 -18.99 10.73 42.21
N GLU A 1211 -18.37 11.63 42.98
CA GLU A 1211 -18.57 11.71 44.44
C GLU A 1211 -19.86 12.47 44.78
N GLN A 1212 -20.74 11.91 45.62
CA GLN A 1212 -21.99 12.55 46.02
C GLN A 1212 -21.73 13.64 47.08
N VAL A 1213 -21.93 14.90 46.71
CA VAL A 1213 -21.66 16.05 47.57
C VAL A 1213 -22.88 16.53 48.34
N ALA A 1214 -24.08 16.22 47.88
CA ALA A 1214 -25.30 16.54 48.60
C ALA A 1214 -26.45 15.63 48.19
N ARG A 1215 -27.39 15.39 49.11
CA ARG A 1215 -28.63 14.65 48.87
C ARG A 1215 -29.74 15.16 49.76
N LYS A 1216 -30.92 15.36 49.19
CA LYS A 1216 -32.10 15.83 49.90
C LYS A 1216 -33.34 15.13 49.36
N ALA A 1217 -34.00 14.35 50.19
CA ALA A 1217 -35.28 13.74 49.90
C ALA A 1217 -36.39 14.48 50.67
N ALA A 1218 -37.49 14.81 50.00
CA ALA A 1218 -38.61 15.52 50.60
C ALA A 1218 -39.93 15.21 49.88
N GLN A 1219 -41.02 15.26 50.64
CA GLN A 1219 -42.36 15.32 50.06
C GLN A 1219 -42.67 16.77 49.72
N LEU A 1220 -42.85 17.05 48.43
CA LEU A 1220 -43.03 18.41 47.93
C LEU A 1220 -44.45 18.60 47.42
N ASN A 1221 -45.01 19.79 47.63
CA ASN A 1221 -46.21 20.26 46.93
C ASN A 1221 -45.81 20.91 45.60
N ALA A 1222 -46.76 21.04 44.68
CA ALA A 1222 -46.55 21.77 43.44
C ALA A 1222 -46.14 23.22 43.72
N GLY A 1223 -45.08 23.70 43.05
CA GLY A 1223 -44.50 25.03 43.25
C GLY A 1223 -43.42 25.11 44.34
N ASN A 1224 -43.14 24.02 45.05
CA ASN A 1224 -42.08 24.00 46.05
C ASN A 1224 -40.68 24.00 45.40
N VAL A 1225 -39.72 24.55 46.14
CA VAL A 1225 -38.32 24.66 45.73
C VAL A 1225 -37.42 23.90 46.70
N VAL A 1226 -36.45 23.16 46.17
CA VAL A 1226 -35.40 22.52 46.96
C VAL A 1226 -34.08 23.24 46.72
N ASN A 1227 -33.49 23.74 47.80
CA ASN A 1227 -32.15 24.31 47.80
C ASN A 1227 -31.15 23.28 48.35
N VAL A 1228 -30.02 23.17 47.66
CA VAL A 1228 -28.92 22.27 47.98
C VAL A 1228 -27.61 23.04 47.95
N HIS A 1229 -26.94 23.13 49.09
CA HIS A 1229 -25.68 23.87 49.22
C HIS A 1229 -24.52 23.14 48.53
N LEU A 1230 -23.76 23.85 47.72
CA LEU A 1230 -22.59 23.36 47.00
C LEU A 1230 -21.34 23.98 47.64
N ALA A 1231 -20.52 23.22 48.36
CA ALA A 1231 -19.44 23.77 49.20
C ALA A 1231 -18.24 24.37 48.44
N LYS A 1232 -17.97 23.99 47.17
CA LYS A 1232 -16.83 24.50 46.38
C LYS A 1232 -17.27 25.01 45.00
N ALA A 1233 -16.52 25.95 44.41
CA ALA A 1233 -16.70 26.31 43.01
C ALA A 1233 -16.33 25.13 42.10
N GLY A 1234 -17.08 24.92 41.02
CA GLY A 1234 -16.88 23.78 40.12
C GLY A 1234 -18.12 23.32 39.36
N ILE A 1235 -17.93 22.26 38.57
CA ILE A 1235 -18.98 21.60 37.80
C ILE A 1235 -19.58 20.45 38.63
N TYR A 1236 -20.89 20.41 38.69
CA TYR A 1236 -21.67 19.41 39.41
C TYR A 1236 -22.71 18.75 38.51
N VAL A 1237 -23.10 17.53 38.86
CA VAL A 1237 -24.20 16.80 38.22
C VAL A 1237 -25.32 16.64 39.24
N LEU A 1238 -26.45 17.28 38.98
CA LEU A 1238 -27.69 17.13 39.73
C LEU A 1238 -28.48 15.93 39.17
N ASN A 1239 -28.86 14.99 40.01
CA ASN A 1239 -29.80 13.91 39.69
C ASN A 1239 -31.06 14.09 40.53
N VAL A 1240 -32.23 14.11 39.89
CA VAL A 1240 -33.52 14.23 40.55
C VAL A 1240 -34.32 12.96 40.31
N LYS A 1241 -34.78 12.34 41.39
CA LYS A 1241 -35.68 11.19 41.36
C LYS A 1241 -37.06 11.57 41.87
N LYS A 1242 -38.10 11.04 41.26
CA LYS A 1242 -39.48 11.06 41.77
C LYS A 1242 -39.89 9.61 42.05
N ASP A 1243 -40.35 9.32 43.25
CA ASP A 1243 -40.79 7.96 43.67
C ASP A 1243 -39.76 6.86 43.36
N GLY A 1244 -38.46 7.17 43.54
CA GLY A 1244 -37.34 6.25 43.33
C GLY A 1244 -36.82 6.12 41.89
N LYS A 1245 -37.47 6.75 40.90
CA LYS A 1245 -37.02 6.75 39.49
C LYS A 1245 -36.39 8.09 39.12
N THR A 1246 -35.23 8.08 38.45
CA THR A 1246 -34.61 9.30 37.94
C THR A 1246 -35.50 9.94 36.89
N VAL A 1247 -35.95 11.16 37.17
CA VAL A 1247 -36.79 11.96 36.28
C VAL A 1247 -35.99 13.05 35.56
N ARG A 1248 -34.83 13.45 36.09
CA ARG A 1248 -33.96 14.42 35.44
C ARG A 1248 -32.52 14.34 35.90
N THR A 1249 -31.58 14.64 35.00
CA THR A 1249 -30.18 14.89 35.32
C THR A 1249 -29.75 16.21 34.69
N VAL A 1250 -29.12 17.12 35.45
CA VAL A 1250 -28.75 18.47 35.01
C VAL A 1250 -27.30 18.78 35.39
N LYS A 1251 -26.54 19.37 34.47
CA LYS A 1251 -25.22 19.93 34.77
C LYS A 1251 -25.39 21.30 35.44
N LEU A 1252 -24.80 21.47 36.62
CA LEU A 1252 -24.77 22.75 37.35
C LEU A 1252 -23.34 23.29 37.36
N ILE A 1253 -23.19 24.60 37.29
CA ILE A 1253 -21.89 25.28 37.36
C ILE A 1253 -21.97 26.28 38.51
N ARG A 1254 -21.28 26.00 39.62
CA ARG A 1254 -21.02 27.03 40.64
C ARG A 1254 -19.79 27.82 40.20
N LYS A 1255 -20.01 29.06 39.79
CA LYS A 1255 -18.94 30.01 39.43
C LYS A 1255 -18.09 30.38 40.64
#